data_AF-A0A4R2PEK3-F1
#
_entry.id   AF-A0A4R2PEK3-F1
#
_cell.length_a   1.000
_cell.length_b   1.000
_cell.length_c   1.000
_cell.angle_alpha   90.00
_cell.angle_beta   90.00
_cell.angle_gamma   90.00
#
_symmetry.space_group_name_H-M   'P 1'
#
loop_
_entity.id
_entity.type
_entity.pdbx_description
1 polymer ?
#
loop_
_entity_poly.entity_id
_entity_poly.type
_entity_poly.pdbx_seq_one_letter_code
_entity_poly.pdbx_strand_id
1 'polypeptide(L)'
;MSLVRIIGNVGTRGRNAAANQGIATDGGIGETIHAENGGIDQRLVRADAVGGAGGRGGNGSAAASGGDGGAGGDASASAAAYSASLRAIEAQANATGGRGGAAGARGADGGAGGDVSEVSAVAVSDRVDDRSQVVAQAIGSGGAGGAGNGVGQAGGDGGAVATVTASASLAGPGVADAAALAIAINAGGAGGAGSNGADGGRGADATIVDAAYAVTDGGQSIRDQRAIGGDGGSSDTGRAGAGGDARATLGFDDFTNVTQSREAIGSVLAQGGAGGAQLGDGIGGAGGSATTAMAITAAATRSGTFAYGGRGGDGARGGGQGGDAGAEVIGEVRVGRADLFAPKNVGAEAYAGAGGDSLGAGNGGVGGDARVTTAHMTSDSFYSSSATAISRGGDGGAGTGIGFHGADGRDSGQVFASVRGAGSSVLARAEAQAGDGGAGRAGADAGHGGRATIEGSVLATNDGGNVLLDTSAIGGDGGVAEGGGDGGAGGTARAALDYDTRLWARDATEASVTTAAFAGSGGAASGAGAAAGAGAAAQAQATGRSHVDGGVSADARGGAGGAAIDGATVAAGGAAHATAVSIAVDRSIANVRADGGTGGASDAAGLAGTGGIASGTVAAIGDLANAAIDLHGGDGGEASGAGARGGDGAAIGLARAQASGVTRAGAGVTAGGGSGGDGYDGADGGRGAAIHLVDAVAGSSVGGELALTQRAQAGDGGDSVGGLAADGADASSTLTHDARAGAALDTALTIDVEARGGAGGTQFGAGEAGRGGDGSATATLGADAGVAIDATVTAWGGWGGGGAAPGAGGDARATLDVEGGAIDVATVAIAGAGTIRSGLAEAVTAVNASAGSAAANARAGLDGSAVSVLGGAAVSVAGEALLVARAQAGDAAALQPDRAADAYAIVHGDITDAALTTILRDNDAVRGAFGDDVEIASTALLGGAKAAGTGAQTITNTMTLDITLAELDAVGRSMIGLVDGTVLGAGFDDLRLDVAVDGFDTAALYSRRFDDEASADAFFDDAAIDLGDLSAYDNGFGVVTINVTLTTTASERGGGFAAALLFGDIGGVSVEDPGEGPVFTAAEVFDADASAAGWSTAYQHDWMIA
;
A
#
# COMPACT_ATOMS: atom_id res chain seq x y z
N MET A 1 0.75 54.54 18.16
CA MET A 1 1.61 53.42 18.54
C MET A 1 2.29 53.84 19.83
N SER A 2 2.11 53.08 20.90
CA SER A 2 2.75 53.33 22.19
C SER A 2 3.59 52.13 22.54
N LEU A 3 4.80 52.38 23.03
CA LEU A 3 5.73 51.36 23.48
C LEU A 3 6.25 51.74 24.86
N VAL A 4 6.09 50.85 25.82
CA VAL A 4 6.80 50.88 27.10
C VAL A 4 7.75 49.71 27.09
N ARG A 5 9.04 49.98 27.23
CA ARG A 5 10.08 48.95 27.31
C ARG A 5 10.97 49.22 28.50
N ILE A 6 11.09 48.24 29.40
CA ILE A 6 11.90 48.34 30.62
C ILE A 6 12.81 47.12 30.70
N ILE A 7 14.08 47.36 31.00
CA ILE A 7 15.13 46.33 31.12
C ILE A 7 15.80 46.52 32.48
N GLY A 8 15.82 45.48 33.30
CA GLY A 8 16.36 45.50 34.65
C GLY A 8 17.88 45.53 34.69
N ASN A 9 18.41 46.16 35.73
CA ASN A 9 19.83 46.19 36.00
C ASN A 9 20.36 44.83 36.44
N VAL A 10 21.60 44.54 36.05
CA VAL A 10 22.31 43.32 36.44
C VAL A 10 22.67 43.39 37.93
N GLY A 11 22.49 42.28 38.64
CA GLY A 11 22.90 42.11 40.03
C GLY A 11 24.40 42.29 40.24
N THR A 12 24.80 42.72 41.44
CA THR A 12 26.21 42.98 41.75
C THR A 12 27.05 41.71 41.69
N ARG A 13 28.25 41.76 41.11
CA ARG A 13 29.17 40.61 41.17
C ARG A 13 29.64 40.35 42.61
N GLY A 14 29.71 39.08 42.97
CA GLY A 14 30.31 38.61 44.21
C GLY A 14 31.80 38.96 44.28
N ARG A 15 32.31 39.17 45.49
CA ARG A 15 33.72 39.49 45.73
C ARG A 15 34.53 38.21 45.87
N ASN A 16 35.71 38.18 45.24
CA ASN A 16 36.64 37.06 45.36
C ASN A 16 37.14 36.90 46.80
N ALA A 17 37.39 35.65 47.20
CA ALA A 17 38.04 35.33 48.45
C ALA A 17 39.47 35.92 48.50
N ALA A 18 39.81 36.60 49.61
CA ALA A 18 41.18 37.03 49.87
C ALA A 18 42.09 35.80 50.06
N ALA A 19 43.32 35.87 49.53
CA ALA A 19 44.23 34.74 49.34
C ALA A 19 44.53 33.87 50.57
N ASN A 20 44.17 34.29 51.79
CA ASN A 20 44.51 33.54 53.00
C ASN A 20 43.36 33.06 53.90
N GLN A 21 42.16 33.65 54.00
CA GLN A 21 41.04 33.12 54.83
C GLN A 21 39.64 33.72 54.48
N GLY A 22 39.45 34.30 53.30
CA GLY A 22 38.18 34.93 52.95
C GLY A 22 37.15 33.95 52.38
N ILE A 23 35.87 34.10 52.78
CA ILE A 23 34.71 33.48 52.11
C ILE A 23 34.38 34.35 50.89
N ALA A 24 34.25 33.75 49.70
CA ALA A 24 33.75 34.46 48.53
C ALA A 24 32.27 34.81 48.73
N THR A 25 31.80 35.95 48.22
CA THR A 25 30.38 36.31 48.37
C THR A 25 29.59 35.92 47.14
N ASP A 26 28.31 35.69 47.32
CA ASP A 26 27.37 35.40 46.24
C ASP A 26 27.17 36.62 45.33
N GLY A 27 26.66 36.35 44.14
CA GLY A 27 26.13 37.38 43.26
C GLY A 27 24.86 38.01 43.81
N GLY A 28 24.67 39.31 43.59
CA GLY A 28 23.41 39.98 43.89
C GLY A 28 22.31 39.54 42.93
N ILE A 29 21.07 39.58 43.38
CA ILE A 29 19.89 39.34 42.54
C ILE A 29 19.77 40.40 41.43
N GLY A 30 19.23 40.01 40.28
CA GLY A 30 18.84 40.94 39.23
C GLY A 30 17.63 41.79 39.63
N GLU A 31 17.46 42.95 38.99
CA GLU A 31 16.31 43.82 39.26
C GLU A 31 14.99 43.26 38.69
N THR A 32 13.93 43.22 39.51
CA THR A 32 12.58 42.86 39.07
C THR A 32 11.90 44.01 38.32
N ILE A 33 11.29 43.72 37.17
CA ILE A 33 10.70 44.72 36.27
C ILE A 33 9.20 44.54 36.06
N HIS A 34 8.49 45.66 36.01
CA HIS A 34 7.09 45.74 35.62
C HIS A 34 6.90 46.78 34.53
N ALA A 35 6.43 46.37 33.34
CA ALA A 35 6.11 47.27 32.23
C ALA A 35 4.59 47.32 32.00
N GLU A 36 3.98 48.48 32.19
CA GLU A 36 2.55 48.70 31.93
C GLU A 36 2.36 49.75 30.82
N ASN A 37 1.52 49.44 29.84
CA ASN A 37 1.13 50.36 28.76
C ASN A 37 -0.40 50.35 28.56
N GLY A 38 -1.09 51.23 29.27
CA GLY A 38 -2.55 51.45 29.16
C GLY A 38 -2.95 52.38 28.01
N GLY A 39 -2.28 52.33 26.86
CA GLY A 39 -2.54 53.22 25.72
C GLY A 39 -3.94 53.04 25.12
N ILE A 40 -4.84 54.01 25.28
CA ILE A 40 -6.19 53.96 24.69
C ILE A 40 -6.18 54.53 23.25
N ASP A 41 -7.03 53.99 22.36
CA ASP A 41 -7.23 54.46 20.98
C ASP A 41 -5.98 54.47 20.08
N GLN A 42 -5.10 53.47 20.26
CA GLN A 42 -3.92 53.31 19.42
C GLN A 42 -4.00 52.03 18.59
N ARG A 43 -3.48 52.10 17.35
CA ARG A 43 -3.38 50.93 16.47
C ARG A 43 -2.50 49.81 17.04
N LEU A 44 -1.49 50.16 17.85
CA LEU A 44 -0.57 49.22 18.50
C LEU A 44 -0.19 49.75 19.87
N VAL A 45 -0.37 48.91 20.89
CA VAL A 45 0.01 49.14 22.29
C VAL A 45 0.93 48.01 22.71
N ARG A 46 2.17 48.33 23.09
CA ARG A 46 3.18 47.32 23.44
C ARG A 46 3.83 47.57 24.79
N ALA A 47 3.92 46.53 25.61
CA ALA A 47 4.65 46.50 26.88
C ALA A 47 5.69 45.38 26.85
N ASP A 48 6.97 45.74 27.04
CA ASP A 48 8.09 44.80 27.08
C ASP A 48 8.83 44.93 28.42
N ALA A 49 8.89 43.84 29.20
CA ALA A 49 9.63 43.75 30.46
C ALA A 49 10.71 42.67 30.36
N VAL A 50 11.94 43.02 30.74
CA VAL A 50 13.05 42.07 30.88
C VAL A 50 13.64 42.22 32.27
N GLY A 51 13.59 41.17 33.08
CA GLY A 51 14.21 41.13 34.39
C GLY A 51 15.74 41.25 34.31
N GLY A 52 16.35 41.82 35.33
CA GLY A 52 17.80 41.99 35.39
C GLY A 52 18.52 40.65 35.50
N ALA A 53 19.69 40.50 34.88
CA ALA A 53 20.48 39.28 35.08
C ALA A 53 21.04 39.21 36.51
N GLY A 54 21.15 38.02 37.08
CA GLY A 54 21.83 37.79 38.35
C GLY A 54 23.33 38.07 38.29
N GLY A 55 23.90 38.49 39.41
CA GLY A 55 25.34 38.72 39.54
C GLY A 55 26.13 37.40 39.52
N ARG A 56 27.34 37.41 38.96
CA ARG A 56 28.25 36.26 39.07
C ARG A 56 28.75 36.11 40.51
N GLY A 57 28.82 34.90 41.04
CA GLY A 57 29.46 34.61 42.32
C GLY A 57 30.97 34.93 42.34
N GLY A 58 31.51 35.22 43.52
CA GLY A 58 32.93 35.51 43.70
C GLY A 58 33.81 34.25 43.59
N ASN A 59 35.03 34.36 43.06
CA ASN A 59 35.94 33.22 42.98
C ASN A 59 36.47 32.83 44.37
N GLY A 60 36.47 31.53 44.68
CA GLY A 60 37.04 30.97 45.91
C GLY A 60 38.58 30.98 45.95
N SER A 61 39.14 30.65 47.11
CA SER A 61 40.61 30.52 47.32
C SER A 61 41.03 29.05 47.37
N ALA A 62 42.27 28.72 47.75
CA ALA A 62 42.67 27.31 47.93
C ALA A 62 42.00 26.65 49.15
N ALA A 63 41.45 27.44 50.07
CA ALA A 63 40.88 26.98 51.33
C ALA A 63 39.40 27.37 51.52
N ALA A 64 38.75 27.97 50.52
CA ALA A 64 37.35 28.40 50.58
C ALA A 64 36.63 28.18 49.24
N SER A 65 35.36 27.81 49.31
CA SER A 65 34.46 27.65 48.17
C SER A 65 34.24 28.95 47.40
N GLY A 66 33.74 28.84 46.17
CA GLY A 66 33.19 29.98 45.43
C GLY A 66 31.92 30.52 46.10
N GLY A 67 31.50 31.72 45.68
CA GLY A 67 30.17 32.22 45.99
C GLY A 67 29.16 31.77 44.93
N ASP A 68 27.90 31.67 45.31
CA ASP A 68 26.82 31.26 44.42
C ASP A 68 26.47 32.36 43.41
N GLY A 69 25.89 31.96 42.28
CA GLY A 69 25.30 32.90 41.35
C GLY A 69 24.07 33.60 41.94
N GLY A 70 23.92 34.90 41.70
CA GLY A 70 22.69 35.61 42.06
C GLY A 70 21.52 35.16 41.19
N ALA A 71 20.30 35.11 41.73
CA ALA A 71 19.11 34.84 40.92
C ALA A 71 18.87 35.95 39.87
N GLY A 72 18.26 35.59 38.74
CA GLY A 72 17.69 36.56 37.80
C GLY A 72 16.56 37.35 38.46
N GLY A 73 16.35 38.60 38.03
CA GLY A 73 15.20 39.40 38.45
C GLY A 73 13.94 39.00 37.70
N ASP A 74 12.78 39.14 38.34
CA ASP A 74 11.50 38.75 37.73
C ASP A 74 11.02 39.78 36.69
N ALA A 75 10.04 39.40 35.86
CA ALA A 75 9.40 40.31 34.91
C ALA A 75 7.87 40.20 34.91
N SER A 76 7.20 41.32 34.62
CA SER A 76 5.76 41.36 34.34
C SER A 76 5.44 42.42 33.30
N ALA A 77 4.48 42.16 32.42
CA ALA A 77 4.10 43.08 31.35
C ALA A 77 2.58 43.14 31.16
N SER A 78 2.02 44.35 31.05
CA SER A 78 0.60 44.56 30.75
C SER A 78 0.41 45.58 29.62
N ALA A 79 -0.40 45.22 28.62
CA ALA A 79 -0.76 46.07 27.49
C ALA A 79 -2.28 46.07 27.28
N ALA A 80 -2.87 47.23 27.03
CA ALA A 80 -4.31 47.33 26.79
C ALA A 80 -4.62 48.19 25.56
N ALA A 81 -5.42 47.69 24.61
CA ALA A 81 -5.88 48.40 23.43
C ALA A 81 -7.41 48.36 23.33
N TYR A 82 -8.05 49.51 23.52
CA TYR A 82 -9.49 49.72 23.33
C TYR A 82 -9.69 50.69 22.16
N SER A 83 -10.61 50.47 21.21
CA SER A 83 -11.03 51.56 20.29
C SER A 83 -12.36 51.38 19.56
N ALA A 84 -13.19 52.44 19.62
CA ALA A 84 -14.47 52.58 18.90
C ALA A 84 -14.36 53.24 17.50
N SER A 85 -13.15 53.53 17.03
CA SER A 85 -12.92 54.29 15.78
C SER A 85 -11.91 53.66 14.82
N LEU A 86 -11.08 52.74 15.31
CA LEU A 86 -10.07 52.06 14.51
C LEU A 86 -10.57 50.69 14.05
N ARG A 87 -10.30 50.38 12.77
CA ARG A 87 -10.58 49.06 12.17
C ARG A 87 -9.59 47.99 12.64
N ALA A 88 -8.37 48.38 13.00
CA ALA A 88 -7.33 47.44 13.42
C ALA A 88 -6.67 47.95 14.70
N ILE A 89 -6.67 47.12 15.73
CA ILE A 89 -5.98 47.39 16.99
C ILE A 89 -5.25 46.14 17.47
N GLU A 90 -4.11 46.37 18.12
CA GLU A 90 -3.24 45.32 18.62
C GLU A 90 -2.70 45.68 20.00
N ALA A 91 -2.81 44.75 20.95
CA ALA A 91 -2.16 44.80 22.26
C ALA A 91 -1.12 43.69 22.36
N GLN A 92 0.13 44.05 22.69
CA GLN A 92 1.24 43.13 22.85
C GLN A 92 1.89 43.30 24.23
N ALA A 93 1.92 42.23 25.01
CA ALA A 93 2.64 42.17 26.28
C ALA A 93 3.68 41.06 26.24
N ASN A 94 4.94 41.41 26.48
CA ASN A 94 6.07 40.48 26.50
C ASN A 94 6.82 40.63 27.83
N ALA A 95 6.96 39.54 28.59
CA ALA A 95 7.81 39.51 29.78
C ALA A 95 8.83 38.39 29.68
N THR A 96 10.07 38.70 30.04
CA THR A 96 11.16 37.72 30.11
C THR A 96 11.88 37.84 31.44
N GLY A 97 11.91 36.76 32.22
CA GLY A 97 12.69 36.70 33.45
C GLY A 97 14.18 36.89 33.19
N GLY A 98 14.89 37.47 34.15
CA GLY A 98 16.33 37.68 34.07
C GLY A 98 17.09 36.35 34.09
N ARG A 99 18.25 36.27 33.45
CA ARG A 99 19.10 35.06 33.56
C ARG A 99 19.72 34.97 34.95
N GLY A 100 19.83 33.77 35.49
CA GLY A 100 20.61 33.50 36.69
C GLY A 100 22.11 33.79 36.50
N GLY A 101 22.76 34.21 37.57
CA GLY A 101 24.19 34.42 37.62
C GLY A 101 24.97 33.11 37.64
N ALA A 102 26.15 33.08 37.03
CA ALA A 102 27.01 31.89 37.13
C ALA A 102 27.71 31.83 38.50
N ALA A 103 27.97 30.60 38.96
CA ALA A 103 28.78 30.31 40.12
C ALA A 103 30.19 30.91 40.04
N GLY A 104 30.79 31.17 41.20
CA GLY A 104 32.21 31.49 41.34
C GLY A 104 33.12 30.28 41.08
N ALA A 105 34.40 30.51 40.78
CA ALA A 105 35.35 29.40 40.62
C ALA A 105 35.53 28.63 41.95
N ARG A 106 35.56 27.28 41.88
CA ARG A 106 35.83 26.30 42.95
C ARG A 106 34.66 25.98 43.89
N GLY A 107 33.60 25.36 43.36
CA GLY A 107 32.52 24.81 44.20
C GLY A 107 31.49 25.86 44.59
N ALA A 108 30.43 26.05 43.80
CA ALA A 108 29.27 26.89 44.08
C ALA A 108 28.11 26.61 43.11
N ASP A 109 26.89 26.96 43.52
CA ASP A 109 25.67 26.80 42.73
C ASP A 109 25.48 27.94 41.73
N GLY A 110 24.85 27.61 40.60
CA GLY A 110 24.33 28.60 39.67
C GLY A 110 23.06 29.27 40.22
N GLY A 111 22.89 30.57 39.96
CA GLY A 111 21.67 31.27 40.36
C GLY A 111 20.47 30.82 39.52
N ALA A 112 19.28 30.73 40.11
CA ALA A 112 18.06 30.44 39.35
C ALA A 112 17.75 31.55 38.32
N GLY A 113 17.05 31.18 37.24
CA GLY A 113 16.43 32.14 36.35
C GLY A 113 15.35 32.95 37.07
N GLY A 114 15.12 34.19 36.64
CA GLY A 114 14.03 35.02 37.13
C GLY A 114 12.69 34.54 36.61
N ASP A 115 11.65 34.70 37.41
CA ASP A 115 10.30 34.27 37.06
C ASP A 115 9.56 35.34 36.24
N VAL A 116 8.45 34.95 35.64
CA VAL A 116 7.45 35.86 35.10
C VAL A 116 6.17 35.74 35.90
N SER A 117 5.81 36.78 36.63
CA SER A 117 4.65 36.76 37.52
C SER A 117 3.33 36.94 36.78
N GLU A 118 3.29 37.83 35.78
CA GLU A 118 2.09 38.11 35.00
C GLU A 118 2.41 38.70 33.62
N VAL A 119 1.71 38.21 32.59
CA VAL A 119 1.64 38.83 31.26
C VAL A 119 0.18 38.98 30.84
N SER A 120 -0.26 40.21 30.56
CA SER A 120 -1.64 40.47 30.14
C SER A 120 -1.72 41.37 28.92
N ALA A 121 -2.42 40.92 27.88
CA ALA A 121 -2.75 41.72 26.70
C ALA A 121 -4.26 41.76 26.50
N VAL A 122 -4.83 42.95 26.43
CA VAL A 122 -6.28 43.15 26.20
C VAL A 122 -6.48 43.96 24.93
N ALA A 123 -7.28 43.48 23.98
CA ALA A 123 -7.64 44.21 22.77
C ALA A 123 -9.18 44.18 22.58
N VAL A 124 -9.88 45.30 22.73
CA VAL A 124 -11.34 45.39 22.52
C VAL A 124 -11.70 46.54 21.57
N SER A 125 -12.44 46.25 20.51
CA SER A 125 -12.80 47.17 19.43
C SER A 125 -14.32 47.33 19.28
N ASP A 126 -14.74 48.52 18.85
CA ASP A 126 -16.15 48.91 18.69
C ASP A 126 -16.45 49.64 17.35
N ARG A 127 -15.59 49.50 16.32
CA ARG A 127 -15.87 49.92 14.93
C ARG A 127 -15.89 48.73 13.98
N VAL A 128 -16.92 48.63 13.15
CA VAL A 128 -17.16 47.45 12.31
C VAL A 128 -17.30 47.78 10.83
N ASP A 129 -16.42 47.18 10.03
CA ASP A 129 -16.58 46.88 8.60
C ASP A 129 -15.80 45.60 8.27
N ASP A 130 -15.93 45.09 7.04
CA ASP A 130 -15.43 43.77 6.59
C ASP A 130 -13.90 43.54 6.73
N ARG A 131 -13.15 44.52 7.26
CA ARG A 131 -11.69 44.43 7.48
C ARG A 131 -11.30 44.69 8.93
N SER A 132 -12.26 44.65 9.87
CA SER A 132 -11.96 44.87 11.28
C SER A 132 -11.17 43.69 11.87
N GLN A 133 -10.01 43.97 12.47
CA GLN A 133 -9.13 42.97 13.09
C GLN A 133 -8.67 43.42 14.48
N VAL A 134 -8.87 42.56 15.48
CA VAL A 134 -8.46 42.80 16.87
C VAL A 134 -7.48 41.72 17.28
N VAL A 135 -6.30 42.12 17.74
CA VAL A 135 -5.24 41.18 18.15
C VAL A 135 -4.80 41.45 19.58
N ALA A 136 -4.84 40.44 20.44
CA ALA A 136 -4.23 40.45 21.75
C ALA A 136 -3.15 39.36 21.81
N GLN A 137 -1.92 39.73 22.17
CA GLN A 137 -0.79 38.82 22.25
C GLN A 137 -0.07 38.98 23.60
N ALA A 138 -0.02 37.91 24.38
CA ALA A 138 0.67 37.82 25.64
C ALA A 138 1.71 36.70 25.61
N ILE A 139 2.98 37.03 25.84
CA ILE A 139 4.11 36.10 25.83
C ILE A 139 4.90 36.24 27.13
N GLY A 140 4.92 35.17 27.93
CA GLY A 140 5.77 35.04 29.10
C GLY A 140 6.87 34.02 28.85
N SER A 141 8.11 34.39 29.19
CA SER A 141 9.27 33.48 29.14
C SER A 141 10.05 33.56 30.45
N GLY A 142 10.20 32.42 31.13
CA GLY A 142 11.09 32.33 32.27
C GLY A 142 12.54 32.63 31.92
N GLY A 143 13.30 33.12 32.90
CA GLY A 143 14.74 33.33 32.76
C GLY A 143 15.51 32.01 32.73
N ALA A 144 16.62 31.93 32.00
CA ALA A 144 17.48 30.74 32.07
C ALA A 144 18.26 30.70 33.39
N GLY A 145 18.48 29.51 33.94
CA GLY A 145 19.35 29.29 35.09
C GLY A 145 20.83 29.57 34.80
N GLY A 146 21.57 29.93 35.85
CA GLY A 146 23.00 30.17 35.81
C GLY A 146 23.82 28.88 35.91
N ALA A 147 25.05 28.88 35.40
CA ALA A 147 25.91 27.69 35.43
C ALA A 147 26.47 27.41 36.85
N GLY A 148 26.45 26.15 37.26
CA GLY A 148 27.01 25.64 38.52
C GLY A 148 28.42 25.06 38.36
N ASN A 149 29.19 24.96 39.45
CA ASN A 149 30.57 24.50 39.42
C ASN A 149 30.94 23.65 40.64
N GLY A 150 31.45 22.43 40.44
CA GLY A 150 32.02 21.57 41.48
C GLY A 150 31.11 20.46 41.99
N VAL A 151 31.71 19.41 42.56
CA VAL A 151 31.00 18.23 43.08
C VAL A 151 30.01 18.62 44.19
N GLY A 152 28.78 18.11 44.08
CA GLY A 152 27.70 18.34 45.04
C GLY A 152 26.97 19.68 44.88
N GLN A 153 27.26 20.41 43.81
CA GLN A 153 26.62 21.67 43.44
C GLN A 153 25.74 21.46 42.19
N ALA A 154 24.94 22.44 41.81
CA ALA A 154 24.05 22.40 40.66
C ALA A 154 24.07 23.69 39.84
N GLY A 155 23.77 23.58 38.54
CA GLY A 155 23.29 24.71 37.76
C GLY A 155 21.94 25.19 38.30
N GLY A 156 21.66 26.47 38.17
CA GLY A 156 20.39 27.03 38.61
C GLY A 156 19.23 26.50 37.77
N ASP A 157 18.06 26.35 38.38
CA ASP A 157 16.85 26.00 37.63
C ASP A 157 16.41 27.16 36.72
N GLY A 158 15.66 26.83 35.68
CA GLY A 158 14.97 27.82 34.87
C GLY A 158 13.86 28.53 35.66
N GLY A 159 13.58 29.79 35.29
CA GLY A 159 12.47 30.54 35.85
C GLY A 159 11.12 30.06 35.30
N ALA A 160 10.07 30.15 36.10
CA ALA A 160 8.71 29.77 35.72
C ALA A 160 7.90 30.98 35.24
N VAL A 161 6.78 30.72 34.58
CA VAL A 161 5.78 31.75 34.23
C VAL A 161 4.48 31.40 34.92
N ALA A 162 4.02 32.27 35.82
CA ALA A 162 2.87 32.02 36.66
C ALA A 162 1.53 32.26 35.94
N THR A 163 1.38 33.38 35.22
CA THR A 163 0.12 33.74 34.55
C THR A 163 0.39 34.43 33.20
N VAL A 164 -0.33 34.00 32.16
CA VAL A 164 -0.38 34.64 30.83
C VAL A 164 -1.85 34.77 30.42
N THR A 165 -2.29 35.94 29.97
CA THR A 165 -3.67 36.17 29.49
C THR A 165 -3.69 37.07 28.25
N ALA A 166 -4.44 36.67 27.23
CA ALA A 166 -4.70 37.44 26.02
C ALA A 166 -6.20 37.48 25.75
N SER A 167 -6.79 38.67 25.72
CA SER A 167 -8.22 38.87 25.51
C SER A 167 -8.47 39.78 24.30
N ALA A 168 -9.08 39.26 23.24
CA ALA A 168 -9.47 39.99 22.05
C ALA A 168 -11.01 40.05 21.94
N SER A 169 -11.63 41.22 21.79
CA SER A 169 -13.09 41.34 21.66
C SER A 169 -13.47 42.35 20.57
N LEU A 170 -14.46 42.01 19.76
CA LEU A 170 -15.02 42.87 18.73
C LEU A 170 -16.55 42.83 18.80
N ALA A 171 -17.17 43.80 19.48
CA ALA A 171 -18.56 43.72 19.93
C ALA A 171 -19.59 44.49 19.05
N GLY A 172 -19.21 44.96 17.85
CA GLY A 172 -20.14 45.67 16.96
C GLY A 172 -20.76 44.77 15.88
N PRO A 173 -21.90 45.16 15.29
CA PRO A 173 -22.73 44.27 14.48
C PRO A 173 -22.07 43.76 13.18
N GLY A 174 -21.77 42.46 13.12
CA GLY A 174 -22.33 41.54 12.12
C GLY A 174 -21.73 41.52 10.71
N VAL A 175 -20.41 41.58 10.54
CA VAL A 175 -19.76 41.37 9.23
C VAL A 175 -18.89 40.12 9.21
N ALA A 176 -19.03 39.32 8.15
CA ALA A 176 -18.53 37.94 8.08
C ALA A 176 -16.99 37.81 8.14
N ASP A 177 -16.27 38.84 7.70
CA ASP A 177 -14.80 38.84 7.54
C ASP A 177 -14.05 39.51 8.70
N ALA A 178 -14.76 40.01 9.71
CA ALA A 178 -14.10 40.56 10.89
C ALA A 178 -13.50 39.46 11.78
N ALA A 179 -12.36 39.72 12.40
CA ALA A 179 -11.63 38.72 13.19
C ALA A 179 -11.12 39.25 14.55
N ALA A 180 -11.28 38.43 15.59
CA ALA A 180 -10.62 38.60 16.87
C ALA A 180 -9.63 37.45 17.10
N LEU A 181 -8.36 37.79 17.37
CA LEU A 181 -7.26 36.85 17.58
C LEU A 181 -6.63 37.06 18.95
N ALA A 182 -6.67 36.02 19.78
CA ALA A 182 -5.97 35.99 21.06
C ALA A 182 -4.85 34.94 21.04
N ILE A 183 -3.62 35.37 21.36
CA ILE A 183 -2.42 34.53 21.40
C ILE A 183 -1.84 34.58 22.81
N ALA A 184 -1.76 33.44 23.48
CA ALA A 184 -1.17 33.31 24.81
C ALA A 184 -0.08 32.25 24.82
N ILE A 185 1.15 32.63 25.16
CA ILE A 185 2.32 31.74 25.16
C ILE A 185 2.98 31.79 26.54
N ASN A 186 3.07 30.62 27.18
CA ASN A 186 3.83 30.38 28.41
C ASN A 186 5.05 29.51 28.07
N ALA A 187 6.26 30.05 28.21
CA ALA A 187 7.51 29.31 28.04
C ALA A 187 8.33 29.28 29.34
N GLY A 188 8.66 28.08 29.81
CA GLY A 188 9.58 27.87 30.93
C GLY A 188 11.02 28.26 30.58
N GLY A 189 11.77 28.73 31.57
CA GLY A 189 13.21 28.96 31.44
C GLY A 189 13.99 27.65 31.35
N ALA A 190 15.09 27.65 30.60
CA ALA A 190 16.01 26.52 30.57
C ALA A 190 16.85 26.43 31.86
N GLY A 191 17.18 25.21 32.28
CA GLY A 191 18.11 24.94 33.38
C GLY A 191 19.56 25.31 33.04
N GLY A 192 20.32 25.69 34.06
CA GLY A 192 21.73 26.04 33.95
C GLY A 192 22.64 24.82 33.83
N ALA A 193 23.76 24.93 33.12
CA ALA A 193 24.70 23.81 32.98
C ALA A 193 25.51 23.57 34.27
N GLY A 194 25.85 22.30 34.53
CA GLY A 194 26.78 21.89 35.58
C GLY A 194 28.19 21.62 35.02
N SER A 195 29.24 22.01 35.74
CA SER A 195 30.63 21.74 35.38
C SER A 195 31.48 21.28 36.57
N ASN A 196 32.55 20.53 36.32
CA ASN A 196 33.45 19.92 37.30
C ASN A 196 32.72 19.09 38.37
N GLY A 197 31.70 18.33 37.97
CA GLY A 197 30.93 17.45 38.84
C GLY A 197 29.68 18.08 39.44
N ALA A 198 29.32 19.30 39.00
CA ALA A 198 28.03 19.89 39.33
C ALA A 198 26.92 19.28 38.47
N ASP A 199 25.73 19.15 39.06
CA ASP A 199 24.52 18.73 38.36
C ASP A 199 24.03 19.84 37.43
N GLY A 200 23.34 19.50 36.36
CA GLY A 200 22.61 20.45 35.53
C GLY A 200 21.28 20.83 36.18
N GLY A 201 20.90 22.09 36.09
CA GLY A 201 19.62 22.60 36.60
C GLY A 201 18.44 22.06 35.81
N ARG A 202 17.27 21.99 36.44
CA ARG A 202 16.03 21.56 35.79
C ARG A 202 15.45 22.69 34.91
N GLY A 203 14.87 22.32 33.78
CA GLY A 203 14.05 23.23 32.98
C GLY A 203 12.68 23.49 33.63
N ALA A 204 12.19 24.72 33.55
CA ALA A 204 10.93 25.08 34.22
C ALA A 204 9.71 24.51 33.51
N ASP A 205 8.71 24.09 34.28
CA ASP A 205 7.43 23.63 33.75
C ASP A 205 6.61 24.82 33.19
N ALA A 206 5.78 24.57 32.19
CA ALA A 206 4.87 25.55 31.60
C ALA A 206 3.41 25.06 31.69
N THR A 207 2.55 25.84 32.34
CA THR A 207 1.12 25.54 32.44
C THR A 207 0.29 26.73 31.99
N ILE A 208 -0.70 26.49 31.14
CA ILE A 208 -1.59 27.52 30.62
C ILE A 208 -3.04 26.99 30.58
N VAL A 209 -3.96 27.75 31.16
CA VAL A 209 -5.38 27.38 31.34
C VAL A 209 -6.23 28.58 30.94
N ASP A 210 -7.09 28.41 29.93
CA ASP A 210 -8.08 29.41 29.48
C ASP A 210 -7.50 30.82 29.27
N ALA A 211 -6.26 30.88 28.78
CA ALA A 211 -5.48 32.10 28.69
C ALA A 211 -5.78 32.93 27.44
N ALA A 212 -6.24 32.30 26.36
CA ALA A 212 -6.61 32.97 25.11
C ALA A 212 -8.14 33.08 25.00
N TYR A 213 -8.66 34.30 25.10
CA TYR A 213 -10.08 34.61 24.98
C TYR A 213 -10.34 35.53 23.77
N ALA A 214 -11.19 35.12 22.81
CA ALA A 214 -11.46 35.89 21.60
C ALA A 214 -12.96 35.93 21.27
N VAL A 215 -13.62 37.08 21.17
CA VAL A 215 -15.06 37.11 20.81
C VAL A 215 -15.36 38.11 19.71
N THR A 216 -16.35 37.79 18.89
CA THR A 216 -16.88 38.67 17.83
C THR A 216 -18.41 38.70 17.85
N ASP A 217 -19.02 39.57 17.05
CA ASP A 217 -20.45 39.56 16.73
C ASP A 217 -20.63 39.25 15.24
N GLY A 218 -20.65 37.96 14.88
CA GLY A 218 -20.81 37.47 13.49
C GLY A 218 -19.52 37.30 12.67
N GLY A 219 -18.34 37.46 13.26
CA GLY A 219 -17.02 37.26 12.62
C GLY A 219 -16.33 35.95 13.03
N GLN A 220 -15.02 35.85 12.79
CA GLN A 220 -14.17 34.75 13.26
C GLN A 220 -13.55 35.05 14.62
N SER A 221 -13.65 34.10 15.56
CA SER A 221 -12.87 34.13 16.80
C SER A 221 -11.76 33.09 16.77
N ILE A 222 -10.52 33.52 17.02
CA ILE A 222 -9.32 32.66 16.93
C ILE A 222 -8.58 32.70 18.27
N ARG A 223 -8.26 31.52 18.80
CA ARG A 223 -7.48 31.33 20.04
C ARG A 223 -6.28 30.46 19.74
N ASP A 224 -5.09 30.96 20.10
CA ASP A 224 -3.84 30.21 20.04
C ASP A 224 -3.21 30.20 21.44
N GLN A 225 -3.14 29.03 22.06
CA GLN A 225 -2.64 28.85 23.41
C GLN A 225 -1.51 27.83 23.44
N ARG A 226 -0.34 28.22 23.97
CA ARG A 226 0.87 27.39 23.94
C ARG A 226 1.55 27.31 25.31
N ALA A 227 1.84 26.10 25.78
CA ALA A 227 2.75 25.81 26.89
C ALA A 227 4.02 25.15 26.34
N ILE A 228 5.18 25.68 26.70
CA ILE A 228 6.50 25.16 26.29
C ILE A 228 7.36 25.00 27.53
N GLY A 229 7.64 23.77 27.94
CA GLY A 229 8.55 23.49 29.04
C GLY A 229 9.99 23.89 28.71
N GLY A 230 10.76 24.29 29.71
CA GLY A 230 12.17 24.64 29.54
C GLY A 230 13.05 23.41 29.42
N ASP A 231 14.16 23.52 28.68
CA ASP A 231 15.13 22.41 28.57
C ASP A 231 15.92 22.21 29.88
N GLY A 232 16.32 20.97 30.15
CA GLY A 232 17.23 20.62 31.23
C GLY A 232 18.68 21.04 30.96
N GLY A 233 19.39 21.42 32.02
CA GLY A 233 20.81 21.77 31.97
C GLY A 233 21.70 20.55 31.75
N SER A 234 22.70 20.67 30.87
CA SER A 234 23.69 19.60 30.68
C SER A 234 24.71 19.55 31.83
N SER A 235 25.36 18.41 32.03
CA SER A 235 26.46 18.26 32.98
C SER A 235 27.64 17.49 32.38
N ASP A 236 28.85 17.83 32.81
CA ASP A 236 30.07 17.13 32.41
C ASP A 236 30.30 15.83 33.19
N THR A 237 30.00 15.78 34.49
CA THR A 237 30.26 14.61 35.36
C THR A 237 29.24 14.48 36.51
N GLY A 238 28.38 15.48 36.73
CA GLY A 238 27.23 15.41 37.66
C GLY A 238 25.95 14.93 36.96
N ARG A 239 24.81 14.88 37.66
CA ARG A 239 23.53 14.49 37.03
C ARG A 239 23.08 15.56 36.02
N ALA A 240 22.64 15.16 34.83
CA ALA A 240 22.02 16.11 33.90
C ALA A 240 20.58 16.48 34.34
N GLY A 241 20.18 17.72 34.08
CA GLY A 241 18.87 18.25 34.44
C GLY A 241 17.75 17.66 33.60
N ALA A 242 16.57 17.49 34.18
CA ALA A 242 15.37 17.11 33.43
C ALA A 242 14.78 18.31 32.69
N GLY A 243 14.12 18.06 31.56
CA GLY A 243 13.26 19.03 30.89
C GLY A 243 11.99 19.32 31.70
N GLY A 244 11.40 20.49 31.48
CA GLY A 244 10.16 20.93 32.10
C GLY A 244 8.93 20.35 31.42
N ASP A 245 7.90 20.03 32.20
CA ASP A 245 6.63 19.54 31.70
C ASP A 245 5.79 20.69 31.09
N ALA A 246 4.94 20.37 30.12
CA ALA A 246 4.01 21.32 29.50
C ALA A 246 2.55 20.87 29.59
N ARG A 247 1.67 21.79 30.00
CA ARG A 247 0.22 21.56 30.06
C ARG A 247 -0.56 22.74 29.51
N ALA A 248 -1.42 22.50 28.53
CA ALA A 248 -2.29 23.53 27.96
C ALA A 248 -3.76 23.08 27.92
N THR A 249 -4.66 23.82 28.58
CA THR A 249 -6.10 23.52 28.57
C THR A 249 -6.93 24.72 28.13
N LEU A 250 -7.91 24.53 27.25
CA LEU A 250 -8.79 25.58 26.74
C LEU A 250 -10.27 25.16 26.77
N GLY A 251 -11.07 25.84 27.59
CA GLY A 251 -12.53 25.77 27.59
C GLY A 251 -13.12 27.05 26.98
N PHE A 252 -14.04 26.89 26.03
CA PHE A 252 -14.76 28.01 25.46
C PHE A 252 -16.20 27.64 25.07
N ASP A 253 -17.18 28.43 25.54
CA ASP A 253 -18.58 28.33 25.11
C ASP A 253 -19.08 29.68 24.58
N ASP A 254 -19.20 29.78 23.25
CA ASP A 254 -19.62 31.01 22.59
C ASP A 254 -21.08 31.38 22.89
N PHE A 255 -21.91 30.42 23.27
CA PHE A 255 -23.33 30.67 23.59
C PHE A 255 -23.52 31.35 24.94
N THR A 256 -22.48 31.36 25.79
CA THR A 256 -22.48 32.13 27.03
C THR A 256 -22.15 33.62 26.81
N ASN A 257 -21.67 33.99 25.61
CA ASN A 257 -21.34 35.37 25.26
C ASN A 257 -22.58 36.18 24.84
N VAL A 258 -22.50 37.49 25.08
CA VAL A 258 -23.55 38.44 24.69
C VAL A 258 -23.70 38.54 23.17
N THR A 259 -22.58 38.41 22.44
CA THR A 259 -22.51 38.34 20.98
C THR A 259 -21.90 37.01 20.59
N GLN A 260 -22.41 36.36 19.55
CA GLN A 260 -21.87 35.09 19.07
C GLN A 260 -21.00 35.30 17.83
N SER A 261 -19.90 34.57 17.77
CA SER A 261 -19.06 34.48 16.57
C SER A 261 -19.73 33.58 15.53
N ARG A 262 -19.37 33.80 14.27
CA ARG A 262 -19.78 32.95 13.14
C ARG A 262 -19.02 31.62 13.14
N GLU A 263 -17.74 31.68 13.52
CA GLU A 263 -16.84 30.54 13.60
C GLU A 263 -15.89 30.74 14.79
N ALA A 264 -15.64 29.67 15.53
CA ALA A 264 -14.67 29.63 16.62
C ALA A 264 -13.55 28.62 16.30
N ILE A 265 -12.33 29.13 16.26
CA ILE A 265 -11.11 28.38 15.93
C ILE A 265 -10.25 28.34 17.20
N GLY A 266 -9.89 27.13 17.62
CA GLY A 266 -8.98 26.89 18.74
C GLY A 266 -7.74 26.09 18.33
N SER A 267 -6.57 26.54 18.76
CA SER A 267 -5.30 25.83 18.64
C SER A 267 -4.65 25.76 20.01
N VAL A 268 -4.44 24.55 20.53
CA VAL A 268 -3.82 24.32 21.84
C VAL A 268 -2.56 23.47 21.66
N LEU A 269 -1.43 23.98 22.13
CA LEU A 269 -0.13 23.31 22.04
C LEU A 269 0.48 23.11 23.43
N ALA A 270 0.98 21.92 23.72
CA ALA A 270 1.90 21.66 24.81
C ALA A 270 3.16 20.98 24.28
N GLN A 271 4.33 21.49 24.63
CA GLN A 271 5.62 20.93 24.26
C GLN A 271 6.50 20.79 25.51
N GLY A 272 6.83 19.56 25.91
CA GLY A 272 7.76 19.30 26.99
C GLY A 272 9.20 19.69 26.61
N GLY A 273 9.99 20.14 27.58
CA GLY A 273 11.38 20.50 27.37
C GLY A 273 12.28 19.27 27.20
N ALA A 274 13.39 19.41 26.48
CA ALA A 274 14.35 18.31 26.33
C ALA A 274 15.12 18.05 27.64
N GLY A 275 15.56 16.81 27.86
CA GLY A 275 16.49 16.48 28.93
C GLY A 275 17.91 16.99 28.65
N GLY A 276 18.65 17.34 29.70
CA GLY A 276 20.05 17.77 29.58
C GLY A 276 20.99 16.61 29.23
N ALA A 277 22.09 16.89 28.53
CA ALA A 277 23.09 15.88 28.20
C ALA A 277 24.06 15.60 29.37
N GLN A 278 24.56 14.37 29.47
CA GLN A 278 25.55 13.94 30.46
C GLN A 278 26.82 13.43 29.75
N LEU A 279 27.87 14.24 29.72
CA LEU A 279 29.07 13.99 28.89
C LEU A 279 30.13 13.09 29.56
N GLY A 280 29.93 12.74 30.84
CA GLY A 280 30.94 12.12 31.69
C GLY A 280 30.73 10.64 31.89
N ASP A 281 30.26 10.24 33.07
CA ASP A 281 30.04 8.84 33.41
C ASP A 281 28.59 8.57 33.89
N GLY A 282 27.66 9.44 33.49
CA GLY A 282 26.25 9.40 33.87
C GLY A 282 25.26 9.11 32.73
N ILE A 283 23.98 9.18 33.09
CA ILE A 283 22.81 9.05 32.19
C ILE A 283 22.29 10.45 31.88
N GLY A 284 21.80 10.68 30.66
CA GLY A 284 21.15 11.94 30.28
C GLY A 284 19.87 12.23 31.08
N GLY A 285 19.46 13.49 31.11
CA GLY A 285 18.24 13.93 31.77
C GLY A 285 16.99 13.42 31.06
N ALA A 286 15.88 13.23 31.78
CA ALA A 286 14.60 12.90 31.15
C ALA A 286 14.02 14.11 30.40
N GLY A 287 13.32 13.88 29.30
CA GLY A 287 12.49 14.88 28.65
C GLY A 287 11.21 15.16 29.44
N GLY A 288 10.66 16.36 29.30
CA GLY A 288 9.40 16.77 29.93
C GLY A 288 8.18 16.20 29.21
N SER A 289 7.11 15.94 29.94
CA SER A 289 5.85 15.45 29.40
C SER A 289 4.98 16.59 28.82
N ALA A 290 4.09 16.28 27.88
CA ALA A 290 3.13 17.24 27.33
C ALA A 290 1.69 16.75 27.44
N THR A 291 0.79 17.63 27.88
CA THR A 291 -0.66 17.36 27.90
C THR A 291 -1.48 18.52 27.36
N THR A 292 -2.42 18.22 26.47
CA THR A 292 -3.39 19.20 25.95
C THR A 292 -4.82 18.75 26.14
N ALA A 293 -5.72 19.70 26.43
CA ALA A 293 -7.15 19.46 26.45
C ALA A 293 -7.91 20.68 25.91
N MET A 294 -8.94 20.47 25.10
CA MET A 294 -9.79 21.54 24.62
C MET A 294 -11.27 21.14 24.61
N ALA A 295 -12.13 22.03 25.08
CA ALA A 295 -13.57 21.93 24.94
C ALA A 295 -14.09 23.22 24.30
N ILE A 296 -14.67 23.12 23.10
CA ILE A 296 -15.15 24.29 22.35
C ILE A 296 -16.62 24.11 21.95
N THR A 297 -17.48 25.05 22.33
CA THR A 297 -18.89 25.12 21.93
C THR A 297 -19.13 26.37 21.10
N ALA A 298 -19.60 26.24 19.86
CA ALA A 298 -19.82 27.38 18.96
C ALA A 298 -20.82 27.06 17.83
N ALA A 299 -21.23 28.08 17.06
CA ALA A 299 -22.06 27.89 15.86
C ALA A 299 -21.33 27.15 14.72
N ALA A 300 -20.00 27.25 14.68
CA ALA A 300 -19.11 26.47 13.84
C ALA A 300 -17.74 26.36 14.50
N THR A 301 -17.04 25.23 14.34
CA THR A 301 -15.69 25.07 14.87
C THR A 301 -14.74 24.34 13.92
N ARG A 302 -13.48 24.79 13.95
CA ARG A 302 -12.31 24.12 13.38
C ARG A 302 -11.18 24.23 14.40
N SER A 303 -10.92 23.14 15.13
CA SER A 303 -10.02 23.25 16.28
C SER A 303 -9.12 22.03 16.46
N GLY A 304 -7.90 22.24 16.94
CA GLY A 304 -6.91 21.19 17.15
C GLY A 304 -6.18 21.29 18.49
N THR A 305 -5.83 20.14 19.07
CA THR A 305 -4.89 20.03 20.20
C THR A 305 -3.66 19.21 19.82
N PHE A 306 -2.48 19.66 20.28
CA PHE A 306 -1.20 19.05 19.95
C PHE A 306 -0.32 18.93 21.19
N ALA A 307 0.05 17.71 21.57
CA ALA A 307 0.96 17.43 22.68
C ALA A 307 2.25 16.77 22.18
N TYR A 308 3.40 17.38 22.47
CA TYR A 308 4.73 16.88 22.10
C TYR A 308 5.59 16.66 23.34
N GLY A 309 5.90 15.40 23.66
CA GLY A 309 6.86 15.07 24.72
C GLY A 309 8.27 15.53 24.36
N GLY A 310 9.06 15.93 25.35
CA GLY A 310 10.45 16.33 25.17
C GLY A 310 11.37 15.13 24.93
N ARG A 311 12.43 15.29 24.12
CA ARG A 311 13.44 14.24 23.93
C ARG A 311 14.24 14.01 25.22
N GLY A 312 14.60 12.76 25.51
CA GLY A 312 15.61 12.43 26.52
C GLY A 312 16.99 12.99 26.17
N GLY A 313 17.77 13.38 27.18
CA GLY A 313 19.13 13.84 26.98
C GLY A 313 20.10 12.70 26.67
N ASP A 314 21.15 12.97 25.89
CA ASP A 314 22.18 11.96 25.62
C ASP A 314 23.08 11.75 26.85
N GLY A 315 23.60 10.54 27.05
CA GLY A 315 24.46 10.24 28.20
C GLY A 315 25.58 9.26 27.91
N ALA A 316 26.72 9.42 28.59
CA ALA A 316 27.90 8.59 28.35
C ALA A 316 27.75 7.11 28.78
N ARG A 317 26.90 6.81 29.76
CA ARG A 317 26.55 5.42 30.16
C ARG A 317 25.11 5.03 29.83
N GLY A 318 24.36 5.93 29.20
CA GLY A 318 23.02 5.66 28.71
C GLY A 318 22.19 6.90 28.48
N GLY A 319 21.19 6.79 27.62
CA GLY A 319 20.29 7.88 27.30
C GLY A 319 19.23 8.15 28.37
N GLY A 320 18.79 9.41 28.46
CA GLY A 320 17.62 9.81 29.23
C GLY A 320 16.33 9.32 28.58
N GLN A 321 15.28 9.15 29.37
CA GLN A 321 13.95 8.79 28.86
C GLN A 321 13.31 9.96 28.11
N GLY A 322 12.59 9.66 27.03
CA GLY A 322 11.70 10.62 26.37
C GLY A 322 10.48 10.96 27.23
N GLY A 323 9.92 12.14 27.02
CA GLY A 323 8.74 12.62 27.74
C GLY A 323 7.43 12.08 27.15
N ASP A 324 6.43 11.87 28.00
CA ASP A 324 5.13 11.33 27.58
C ASP A 324 4.27 12.39 26.89
N ALA A 325 3.27 11.96 26.11
CA ALA A 325 2.30 12.86 25.47
C ALA A 325 0.84 12.39 25.61
N GLY A 326 -0.09 13.34 25.74
CA GLY A 326 -1.54 13.08 25.71
C GLY A 326 -2.34 14.28 25.23
N ALA A 327 -3.35 14.04 24.39
CA ALA A 327 -4.13 15.11 23.76
C ALA A 327 -5.63 14.79 23.73
N GLU A 328 -6.46 15.75 24.12
CA GLU A 328 -7.92 15.63 24.12
C GLU A 328 -8.56 16.84 23.43
N VAL A 329 -9.56 16.60 22.59
CA VAL A 329 -10.42 17.64 22.03
C VAL A 329 -11.89 17.21 22.03
N ILE A 330 -12.75 18.11 22.49
CA ILE A 330 -14.21 18.00 22.47
C ILE A 330 -14.76 19.24 21.75
N GLY A 331 -15.40 19.04 20.60
CA GLY A 331 -16.11 20.08 19.86
C GLY A 331 -17.61 19.87 19.93
N GLU A 332 -18.35 20.90 20.32
CA GLU A 332 -19.81 20.93 20.28
C GLU A 332 -20.25 22.06 19.33
N VAL A 333 -20.93 21.68 18.26
CA VAL A 333 -21.53 22.60 17.29
C VAL A 333 -23.03 22.61 17.50
N ARG A 334 -23.54 23.70 18.07
CA ARG A 334 -24.98 23.95 18.19
C ARG A 334 -25.40 24.90 17.07
N VAL A 335 -26.50 24.63 16.38
CA VAL A 335 -26.97 25.51 15.31
C VAL A 335 -27.44 26.85 15.90
N GLY A 336 -26.73 27.93 15.54
CA GLY A 336 -27.11 29.32 15.79
C GLY A 336 -27.85 29.94 14.59
N ARG A 337 -28.09 31.26 14.63
CA ARG A 337 -28.94 32.02 13.69
C ARG A 337 -28.54 32.00 12.20
N ALA A 338 -27.47 31.31 11.80
CA ALA A 338 -27.04 31.17 10.41
C ALA A 338 -26.31 29.83 10.21
N ASP A 339 -26.92 28.91 9.46
CA ASP A 339 -26.24 27.71 8.98
C ASP A 339 -25.16 28.11 7.97
N LEU A 340 -23.89 27.84 8.29
CA LEU A 340 -22.75 28.15 7.42
C LEU A 340 -22.25 26.92 6.66
N PHE A 341 -22.12 27.11 5.35
CA PHE A 341 -21.47 26.27 4.34
C PHE A 341 -19.96 26.04 4.61
N ALA A 342 -19.57 25.56 5.79
CA ALA A 342 -18.17 25.32 6.15
C ALA A 342 -17.99 24.00 6.92
N PRO A 343 -16.96 23.18 6.59
CA PRO A 343 -16.66 21.93 7.31
C PRO A 343 -16.43 22.17 8.81
N LYS A 344 -16.91 21.24 9.65
CA LYS A 344 -16.72 21.27 11.11
C LYS A 344 -15.75 20.17 11.49
N ASN A 345 -14.56 20.53 11.99
CA ASN A 345 -13.51 19.53 12.26
C ASN A 345 -12.88 19.73 13.63
N VAL A 346 -12.61 18.64 14.33
CA VAL A 346 -11.75 18.61 15.52
C VAL A 346 -10.62 17.59 15.34
N GLY A 347 -9.43 17.95 15.82
CA GLY A 347 -8.25 17.11 15.79
C GLY A 347 -7.55 17.04 17.14
N ALA A 348 -7.09 15.86 17.54
CA ALA A 348 -6.17 15.68 18.67
C ALA A 348 -4.96 14.88 18.21
N GLU A 349 -3.77 15.39 18.53
CA GLU A 349 -2.50 14.75 18.18
C GLU A 349 -1.58 14.67 19.40
N ALA A 350 -1.07 13.48 19.70
CA ALA A 350 -0.09 13.26 20.76
C ALA A 350 1.14 12.54 20.21
N TYR A 351 2.30 13.17 20.36
CA TYR A 351 3.60 12.65 19.95
C TYR A 351 4.50 12.56 21.17
N ALA A 352 4.83 11.35 21.60
CA ALA A 352 5.75 11.20 22.71
C ALA A 352 7.20 11.49 22.29
N GLY A 353 8.02 11.89 23.24
CA GLY A 353 9.42 12.25 22.98
C GLY A 353 10.27 11.01 22.75
N ALA A 354 11.26 11.10 21.86
CA ALA A 354 12.25 10.05 21.68
C ALA A 354 13.19 9.94 22.89
N GLY A 355 13.79 8.76 23.09
CA GLY A 355 14.86 8.55 24.05
C GLY A 355 16.15 9.26 23.67
N GLY A 356 17.04 9.46 24.65
CA GLY A 356 18.40 9.95 24.43
C GLY A 356 19.35 8.84 23.98
N ASP A 357 20.46 9.20 23.36
CA ASP A 357 21.48 8.24 22.92
C ASP A 357 22.51 7.95 24.01
N SER A 358 23.11 6.77 23.95
CA SER A 358 24.35 6.46 24.68
C SER A 358 25.57 6.84 23.85
N LEU A 359 26.40 7.75 24.38
CA LEU A 359 27.64 8.23 23.74
C LEU A 359 28.86 7.33 24.03
N GLY A 360 28.74 6.43 25.01
CA GLY A 360 29.77 5.48 25.43
C GLY A 360 29.14 4.13 25.75
N ALA A 361 29.84 3.24 26.43
CA ALA A 361 29.30 1.92 26.77
C ALA A 361 28.03 2.05 27.63
N GLY A 362 26.86 1.74 27.07
CA GLY A 362 25.57 1.97 27.71
C GLY A 362 24.35 1.74 26.82
N ASN A 363 23.19 1.62 27.44
CA ASN A 363 21.91 1.43 26.76
C ASN A 363 21.33 2.75 26.26
N GLY A 364 20.58 2.69 25.17
CA GLY A 364 19.74 3.80 24.73
C GLY A 364 18.68 4.19 25.78
N GLY A 365 18.26 5.44 25.74
CA GLY A 365 17.12 5.91 26.53
C GLY A 365 15.82 5.39 25.92
N VAL A 366 14.85 5.00 26.74
CA VAL A 366 13.54 4.58 26.23
C VAL A 366 12.75 5.81 25.76
N GLY A 367 12.02 5.71 24.64
CA GLY A 367 11.05 6.73 24.23
C GLY A 367 9.94 6.94 25.27
N GLY A 368 9.17 8.02 25.12
CA GLY A 368 8.01 8.34 25.94
C GLY A 368 6.74 7.62 25.52
N ASP A 369 5.79 7.51 26.42
CA ASP A 369 4.46 6.94 26.15
C ASP A 369 3.52 7.99 25.56
N ALA A 370 2.91 7.69 24.42
CA ALA A 370 1.69 8.38 24.02
C ALA A 370 0.54 7.71 24.76
N ARG A 371 -0.11 8.39 25.70
CA ARG A 371 -1.05 7.74 26.63
C ARG A 371 -2.45 7.59 26.03
N VAL A 372 -3.17 8.71 25.94
CA VAL A 372 -4.55 8.76 25.45
C VAL A 372 -4.66 9.95 24.49
N THR A 373 -5.14 9.67 23.28
CA THR A 373 -5.53 10.69 22.30
C THR A 373 -7.02 10.57 22.03
N THR A 374 -7.79 11.63 22.24
CA THR A 374 -9.25 11.61 22.03
C THR A 374 -9.72 12.80 21.21
N ALA A 375 -10.53 12.54 20.17
CA ALA A 375 -11.26 13.56 19.43
C ALA A 375 -12.76 13.24 19.42
N HIS A 376 -13.57 14.15 19.95
CA HIS A 376 -15.03 14.04 19.97
C HIS A 376 -15.68 15.26 19.33
N MET A 377 -16.62 15.03 18.41
CA MET A 377 -17.45 16.06 17.82
C MET A 377 -18.93 15.73 18.00
N THR A 378 -19.72 16.70 18.46
CA THR A 378 -21.19 16.69 18.30
C THR A 378 -21.59 17.88 17.43
N SER A 379 -22.43 17.67 16.44
CA SER A 379 -22.82 18.67 15.45
C SER A 379 -24.28 18.53 15.06
N ASP A 380 -25.05 19.58 15.34
CA ASP A 380 -26.45 19.71 14.91
C ASP A 380 -26.55 20.21 13.44
N SER A 381 -25.42 20.28 12.71
CA SER A 381 -25.32 20.88 11.38
C SER A 381 -25.59 19.88 10.23
N PHE A 382 -26.22 20.39 9.16
CA PHE A 382 -26.38 19.69 7.87
C PHE A 382 -25.14 19.72 6.96
N TYR A 383 -23.94 20.02 7.49
CA TYR A 383 -22.67 19.99 6.76
C TYR A 383 -21.66 19.01 7.37
N SER A 384 -20.71 18.58 6.53
CA SER A 384 -19.74 17.54 6.90
C SER A 384 -19.02 17.83 8.22
N SER A 385 -19.05 16.84 9.10
CA SER A 385 -18.49 16.92 10.45
C SER A 385 -17.44 15.82 10.66
N SER A 386 -16.27 16.16 11.19
CA SER A 386 -15.20 15.19 11.40
C SER A 386 -14.47 15.29 12.74
N ALA A 387 -14.05 14.13 13.24
CA ALA A 387 -13.16 14.01 14.40
C ALA A 387 -11.97 13.11 14.04
N THR A 388 -10.75 13.62 14.26
CA THR A 388 -9.50 12.90 13.98
C THR A 388 -8.64 12.81 15.23
N ALA A 389 -8.20 11.62 15.60
CA ALA A 389 -7.27 11.38 16.70
C ALA A 389 -6.03 10.64 16.20
N ILE A 390 -4.84 11.15 16.51
CA ILE A 390 -3.55 10.59 16.11
C ILE A 390 -2.66 10.43 17.35
N SER A 391 -2.08 9.25 17.54
CA SER A 391 -1.16 8.95 18.63
C SER A 391 0.13 8.35 18.10
N ARG A 392 1.28 8.86 18.55
CA ARG A 392 2.60 8.35 18.17
C ARG A 392 3.46 8.05 19.40
N GLY A 393 3.81 6.78 19.59
CA GLY A 393 4.78 6.34 20.59
C GLY A 393 6.16 6.95 20.36
N GLY A 394 6.96 7.09 21.42
CA GLY A 394 8.31 7.65 21.32
C GLY A 394 9.33 6.62 20.85
N ASP A 395 10.24 7.06 19.99
CA ASP A 395 11.34 6.22 19.49
C ASP A 395 12.35 5.90 20.59
N GLY A 396 12.97 4.73 20.50
CA GLY A 396 14.09 4.34 21.33
C GLY A 396 15.38 5.10 20.97
N GLY A 397 16.17 5.46 21.97
CA GLY A 397 17.50 6.03 21.76
C GLY A 397 18.55 4.97 21.42
N ALA A 398 19.67 5.39 20.82
CA ALA A 398 20.73 4.46 20.42
C ALA A 398 21.56 3.95 21.61
N GLY A 399 21.90 2.66 21.61
CA GLY A 399 22.83 2.04 22.55
C GLY A 399 24.23 1.88 21.94
N THR A 400 25.25 1.77 22.78
CA THR A 400 26.64 1.63 22.32
C THR A 400 27.41 0.62 23.18
N GLY A 401 28.16 -0.28 22.54
CA GLY A 401 29.09 -1.23 23.17
C GLY A 401 28.53 -2.64 23.40
N ILE A 402 29.45 -3.62 23.48
CA ILE A 402 29.11 -5.03 23.67
C ILE A 402 28.34 -5.27 24.97
N GLY A 403 27.22 -5.98 24.87
CA GLY A 403 26.35 -6.33 26.01
C GLY A 403 25.34 -5.24 26.38
N PHE A 404 25.24 -4.18 25.57
CA PHE A 404 24.23 -3.13 25.68
C PHE A 404 23.28 -3.19 24.48
N HIS A 405 22.18 -2.44 24.58
CA HIS A 405 21.17 -2.38 23.52
C HIS A 405 20.67 -0.96 23.27
N GLY A 406 20.29 -0.67 22.03
CA GLY A 406 19.34 0.41 21.72
C GLY A 406 18.01 0.15 22.43
N ALA A 407 17.32 1.21 22.84
CA ALA A 407 16.06 1.03 23.54
C ALA A 407 14.94 0.62 22.57
N ASP A 408 13.98 -0.15 23.04
CA ASP A 408 12.77 -0.43 22.26
C ASP A 408 11.96 0.84 22.03
N GLY A 409 11.33 0.92 20.85
CA GLY A 409 10.30 1.88 20.55
C GLY A 409 9.04 1.62 21.37
N ARG A 410 8.32 2.67 21.75
CA ARG A 410 7.12 2.53 22.58
C ARG A 410 5.91 2.11 21.77
N ASP A 411 5.08 1.26 22.36
CA ASP A 411 3.77 0.93 21.83
C ASP A 411 2.92 2.20 21.63
N SER A 412 2.01 2.16 20.66
CA SER A 412 1.08 3.26 20.43
C SER A 412 0.09 3.42 21.59
N GLY A 413 -0.31 4.66 21.88
CA GLY A 413 -1.33 4.95 22.87
C GLY A 413 -2.74 4.51 22.51
N GLN A 414 -3.66 4.66 23.47
CA GLN A 414 -5.10 4.51 23.18
C GLN A 414 -5.60 5.71 22.37
N VAL A 415 -6.26 5.45 21.25
CA VAL A 415 -6.72 6.47 20.30
C VAL A 415 -8.21 6.37 20.11
N PHE A 416 -8.98 7.43 20.43
CA PHE A 416 -10.44 7.44 20.29
C PHE A 416 -10.91 8.58 19.40
N ALA A 417 -11.75 8.28 18.41
CA ALA A 417 -12.37 9.28 17.55
C ALA A 417 -13.88 9.07 17.48
N SER A 418 -14.66 10.12 17.70
CA SER A 418 -16.11 10.00 17.59
C SER A 418 -16.82 11.24 17.09
N VAL A 419 -17.88 11.02 16.32
CA VAL A 419 -18.72 12.08 15.73
C VAL A 419 -20.19 11.77 15.96
N ARG A 420 -20.97 12.77 16.36
CA ARG A 420 -22.43 12.79 16.30
C ARG A 420 -22.85 13.90 15.34
N GLY A 421 -23.49 13.55 14.23
CA GLY A 421 -23.99 14.49 13.23
C GLY A 421 -25.51 14.48 13.09
N ALA A 422 -26.07 15.56 12.56
CA ALA A 422 -27.49 15.69 12.25
C ALA A 422 -27.71 15.91 10.74
N GLY A 423 -27.76 14.83 9.96
CA GLY A 423 -28.30 14.85 8.59
C GLY A 423 -27.30 15.09 7.44
N SER A 424 -25.98 14.97 7.68
CA SER A 424 -24.94 15.12 6.63
C SER A 424 -23.78 14.14 6.84
N SER A 425 -22.79 14.12 5.93
CA SER A 425 -21.70 13.15 6.04
C SER A 425 -20.82 13.35 7.28
N VAL A 426 -20.57 12.28 8.04
CA VAL A 426 -19.69 12.29 9.22
C VAL A 426 -18.44 11.44 8.97
N LEU A 427 -17.29 11.88 9.47
CA LEU A 427 -16.01 11.14 9.42
C LEU A 427 -15.40 11.03 10.82
N ALA A 428 -15.17 9.81 11.29
CA ALA A 428 -14.38 9.56 12.49
C ALA A 428 -13.12 8.77 12.12
N ARG A 429 -11.94 9.31 12.44
CA ARG A 429 -10.63 8.71 12.12
C ARG A 429 -9.75 8.55 13.35
N ALA A 430 -9.24 7.34 13.59
CA ALA A 430 -8.24 7.06 14.61
C ALA A 430 -6.97 6.46 13.98
N GLU A 431 -5.80 7.00 14.34
CA GLU A 431 -4.50 6.52 13.87
C GLU A 431 -3.54 6.33 15.06
N ALA A 432 -2.91 5.16 15.11
CA ALA A 432 -2.00 4.75 16.17
C ALA A 432 -0.69 4.32 15.52
N GLN A 433 0.36 5.07 15.78
CA GLN A 433 1.71 4.77 15.35
C GLN A 433 2.55 4.44 16.58
N ALA A 434 3.28 3.34 16.53
CA ALA A 434 4.26 3.01 17.55
C ALA A 434 5.62 3.64 17.23
N GLY A 435 6.47 3.80 18.24
CA GLY A 435 7.82 4.35 18.07
C GLY A 435 8.78 3.31 17.50
N ASP A 436 9.83 3.79 16.85
CA ASP A 436 10.87 2.96 16.26
C ASP A 436 11.89 2.51 17.32
N GLY A 437 12.54 1.37 17.08
CA GLY A 437 13.62 0.86 17.90
C GLY A 437 14.92 1.65 17.73
N GLY A 438 15.64 1.84 18.83
CA GLY A 438 16.93 2.55 18.83
C GLY A 438 18.06 1.73 18.22
N ALA A 439 19.01 2.39 17.55
CA ALA A 439 20.15 1.71 16.94
C ALA A 439 21.11 1.08 17.98
N GLY A 440 21.81 0.01 17.60
CA GLY A 440 22.91 -0.59 18.35
C GLY A 440 24.26 -0.27 17.69
N ARG A 441 25.18 0.39 18.41
CA ARG A 441 26.52 0.75 17.89
C ARG A 441 27.63 -0.04 18.59
N ALA A 442 28.73 -0.30 17.88
CA ALA A 442 29.94 -0.90 18.43
C ALA A 442 29.70 -2.23 19.18
N GLY A 443 28.88 -3.11 18.58
CA GLY A 443 28.52 -4.43 19.11
C GLY A 443 27.37 -4.43 20.11
N ALA A 444 26.66 -3.31 20.26
CA ALA A 444 25.37 -3.29 20.96
C ALA A 444 24.26 -3.84 20.05
N ASP A 445 23.30 -4.52 20.64
CA ASP A 445 22.07 -4.91 19.96
C ASP A 445 21.20 -3.67 19.71
N ALA A 446 20.32 -3.72 18.73
CA ALA A 446 19.35 -2.67 18.49
C ALA A 446 18.02 -2.97 19.20
N GLY A 447 17.26 -1.91 19.45
CA GLY A 447 15.93 -2.02 20.06
C GLY A 447 14.88 -2.48 19.06
N HIS A 448 13.84 -3.13 19.57
CA HIS A 448 12.68 -3.53 18.78
C HIS A 448 11.75 -2.36 18.48
N GLY A 449 11.04 -2.41 17.36
CA GLY A 449 9.95 -1.48 17.07
C GLY A 449 8.72 -1.72 17.96
N GLY A 450 8.03 -0.64 18.34
CA GLY A 450 6.84 -0.72 19.19
C GLY A 450 5.62 -1.30 18.48
N ARG A 451 4.65 -1.82 19.23
CA ARG A 451 3.40 -2.38 18.69
C ARG A 451 2.32 -1.31 18.55
N ALA A 452 1.56 -1.36 17.46
CA ALA A 452 0.38 -0.53 17.26
C ALA A 452 -0.91 -1.35 17.32
N THR A 453 -1.88 -0.91 18.12
CA THR A 453 -3.18 -1.60 18.26
C THR A 453 -4.33 -0.60 18.38
N ILE A 454 -5.32 -0.72 17.49
CA ILE A 454 -6.60 -0.02 17.54
C ILE A 454 -7.73 -1.04 17.48
N GLU A 455 -8.57 -1.09 18.51
CA GLU A 455 -9.76 -1.95 18.55
C GLU A 455 -10.98 -1.18 19.08
N GLY A 456 -12.02 -1.06 18.26
CA GLY A 456 -13.30 -0.49 18.72
C GLY A 456 -13.25 0.99 19.11
N SER A 457 -12.27 1.72 18.61
CA SER A 457 -11.96 3.08 19.08
C SER A 457 -12.61 4.21 18.28
N VAL A 458 -13.42 3.86 17.27
CA VAL A 458 -14.06 4.81 16.37
C VAL A 458 -15.58 4.63 16.40
N LEU A 459 -16.30 5.72 16.62
CA LEU A 459 -17.77 5.71 16.69
C LEU A 459 -18.37 6.91 15.96
N ALA A 460 -19.31 6.65 15.06
CA ALA A 460 -20.10 7.69 14.42
C ALA A 460 -21.59 7.45 14.67
N THR A 461 -22.32 8.52 14.96
CA THR A 461 -23.79 8.54 15.00
C THR A 461 -24.28 9.63 14.06
N ASN A 462 -25.33 9.36 13.30
CA ASN A 462 -25.79 10.29 12.28
C ASN A 462 -27.28 10.12 11.97
N ASP A 463 -27.99 11.24 11.90
CA ASP A 463 -29.43 11.31 11.61
C ASP A 463 -29.73 11.56 10.10
N GLY A 464 -28.79 11.21 9.21
CA GLY A 464 -28.92 11.29 7.75
C GLY A 464 -27.59 11.49 7.00
N GLY A 465 -27.47 11.05 5.74
CA GLY A 465 -26.22 11.16 4.96
C GLY A 465 -25.20 10.04 5.26
N ASN A 466 -23.93 10.22 4.87
CA ASN A 466 -22.93 9.15 4.92
C ASN A 466 -22.22 9.05 6.28
N VAL A 467 -21.89 7.83 6.70
CA VAL A 467 -21.01 7.57 7.85
C VAL A 467 -19.70 6.98 7.35
N LEU A 468 -18.58 7.65 7.63
CA LEU A 468 -17.24 7.20 7.28
C LEU A 468 -16.45 6.94 8.57
N LEU A 469 -15.90 5.74 8.70
CA LEU A 469 -15.07 5.35 9.84
C LEU A 469 -13.73 4.81 9.31
N ASP A 470 -12.64 5.32 9.87
CA ASP A 470 -11.28 4.98 9.46
C ASP A 470 -10.42 4.66 10.69
N THR A 471 -9.75 3.51 10.67
CA THR A 471 -8.78 3.10 11.69
C THR A 471 -7.48 2.64 11.04
N SER A 472 -6.36 3.19 11.50
CA SER A 472 -5.03 2.82 11.00
C SER A 472 -4.07 2.52 12.15
N ALA A 473 -3.43 1.34 12.12
CA ALA A 473 -2.37 0.95 13.05
C ALA A 473 -1.05 0.79 12.31
N ILE A 474 0.00 1.47 12.78
CA ILE A 474 1.34 1.46 12.18
C ILE A 474 2.36 1.03 13.24
N GLY A 475 2.90 -0.19 13.10
CA GLY A 475 3.98 -0.68 13.97
C GLY A 475 5.29 0.08 13.71
N GLY A 476 6.11 0.20 14.75
CA GLY A 476 7.42 0.87 14.64
C GLY A 476 8.46 -0.01 13.97
N ASP A 477 9.43 0.57 13.29
CA ASP A 477 10.54 -0.16 12.71
C ASP A 477 11.53 -0.61 13.78
N GLY A 478 12.24 -1.72 13.54
CA GLY A 478 13.31 -2.17 14.40
C GLY A 478 14.62 -1.40 14.16
N GLY A 479 15.42 -1.21 15.21
CA GLY A 479 16.67 -0.47 15.11
C GLY A 479 17.77 -1.23 14.36
N VAL A 480 18.70 -0.49 13.75
CA VAL A 480 19.87 -1.05 13.04
C VAL A 480 21.02 -1.31 14.03
N ALA A 481 21.71 -2.44 13.90
CA ALA A 481 22.87 -2.81 14.71
C ALA A 481 24.19 -2.90 13.91
N GLU A 482 25.27 -2.39 14.51
CA GLU A 482 26.62 -2.37 13.94
C GLU A 482 27.65 -3.08 14.83
N GLY A 483 28.59 -3.81 14.21
CA GLY A 483 29.77 -4.34 14.89
C GLY A 483 29.55 -5.61 15.71
N GLY A 484 28.61 -6.46 15.28
CA GLY A 484 28.34 -7.78 15.83
C GLY A 484 27.13 -7.88 16.76
N GLY A 485 26.31 -6.83 16.89
CA GLY A 485 25.04 -6.87 17.63
C GLY A 485 23.84 -7.21 16.74
N ASP A 486 22.77 -7.68 17.36
CA ASP A 486 21.53 -8.09 16.68
C ASP A 486 20.66 -6.88 16.30
N GLY A 487 20.12 -6.89 15.08
CA GLY A 487 19.13 -5.91 14.61
C GLY A 487 17.77 -6.11 15.28
N GLY A 488 17.06 -5.02 15.52
CA GLY A 488 15.77 -5.05 16.20
C GLY A 488 14.68 -5.62 15.31
N ALA A 489 13.85 -6.53 15.81
CA ALA A 489 12.60 -6.90 15.12
C ALA A 489 11.64 -5.69 14.97
N GLY A 490 10.85 -5.69 13.90
CA GLY A 490 9.80 -4.70 13.69
C GLY A 490 8.63 -4.87 14.66
N GLY A 491 7.78 -3.84 14.72
CA GLY A 491 6.60 -3.77 15.57
C GLY A 491 5.33 -4.29 14.90
N THR A 492 4.52 -5.08 15.62
CA THR A 492 3.26 -5.62 15.08
C THR A 492 2.19 -4.55 14.96
N ALA A 493 1.32 -4.65 13.95
CA ALA A 493 0.18 -3.76 13.75
C ALA A 493 -1.16 -4.50 13.75
N ARG A 494 -2.14 -4.01 14.51
CA ARG A 494 -3.49 -4.56 14.56
C ARG A 494 -4.55 -3.47 14.55
N ALA A 495 -5.44 -3.50 13.56
CA ALA A 495 -6.59 -2.60 13.44
C ALA A 495 -7.89 -3.40 13.33
N ALA A 496 -8.86 -3.15 14.21
CA ALA A 496 -10.15 -3.84 14.21
C ALA A 496 -11.32 -2.88 14.45
N LEU A 497 -12.35 -2.97 13.60
CA LEU A 497 -13.56 -2.16 13.69
C LEU A 497 -14.82 -2.98 13.36
N ASP A 498 -15.83 -2.93 14.24
CA ASP A 498 -17.16 -3.50 14.03
C ASP A 498 -18.19 -2.37 14.20
N TYR A 499 -18.96 -2.09 13.15
CA TYR A 499 -19.91 -0.99 13.11
C TYR A 499 -21.28 -1.44 12.58
N ASP A 500 -22.35 -1.02 13.27
CA ASP A 500 -23.73 -1.32 12.91
C ASP A 500 -24.58 -0.04 12.91
N THR A 501 -24.91 0.46 11.71
CA THR A 501 -25.79 1.63 11.54
C THR A 501 -27.16 1.42 12.19
N ARG A 502 -27.67 0.18 12.29
CA ARG A 502 -28.98 -0.11 12.88
C ARG A 502 -29.02 0.19 14.38
N LEU A 503 -27.83 0.21 15.00
CA LEU A 503 -27.63 0.59 16.40
C LEU A 503 -27.26 2.08 16.53
N TRP A 504 -26.40 2.59 15.65
CA TRP A 504 -25.71 3.87 15.86
C TRP A 504 -26.13 5.01 14.92
N ALA A 505 -26.64 4.73 13.73
CA ALA A 505 -26.96 5.73 12.71
C ALA A 505 -28.10 5.26 11.80
N ARG A 506 -29.31 5.14 12.38
CA ARG A 506 -30.46 4.52 11.73
C ARG A 506 -30.99 5.24 10.50
N ASP A 507 -30.66 6.52 10.33
CA ASP A 507 -31.11 7.33 9.21
C ASP A 507 -29.99 7.56 8.18
N ALA A 508 -28.79 7.01 8.40
CA ALA A 508 -27.66 7.14 7.47
C ALA A 508 -27.92 6.41 6.13
N THR A 509 -27.51 7.03 5.03
CA THR A 509 -27.68 6.50 3.66
C THR A 509 -26.58 5.54 3.24
N GLU A 510 -25.41 5.62 3.88
CA GLU A 510 -24.25 4.78 3.59
C GLU A 510 -23.39 4.63 4.85
N ALA A 511 -22.81 3.44 5.06
CA ALA A 511 -21.73 3.23 6.01
C ALA A 511 -20.49 2.73 5.29
N SER A 512 -19.39 3.46 5.44
CA SER A 512 -18.07 3.08 4.96
C SER A 512 -17.13 2.83 6.15
N VAL A 513 -16.61 1.62 6.23
CA VAL A 513 -15.73 1.15 7.32
C VAL A 513 -14.40 0.74 6.71
N THR A 514 -13.33 1.45 7.05
CA THR A 514 -11.97 1.14 6.56
C THR A 514 -11.07 0.83 7.74
N THR A 515 -10.36 -0.30 7.67
CA THR A 515 -9.27 -0.63 8.60
C THR A 515 -7.96 -0.86 7.85
N ALA A 516 -6.86 -0.35 8.40
CA ALA A 516 -5.53 -0.51 7.85
C ALA A 516 -4.54 -0.90 8.95
N ALA A 517 -3.68 -1.89 8.67
CA ALA A 517 -2.61 -2.32 9.57
C ALA A 517 -1.30 -2.46 8.80
N PHE A 518 -0.30 -1.68 9.18
CA PHE A 518 1.03 -1.68 8.56
C PHE A 518 2.06 -2.04 9.62
N ALA A 519 2.65 -3.23 9.53
CA ALA A 519 3.64 -3.66 10.50
C ALA A 519 5.03 -3.07 10.20
N GLY A 520 5.83 -2.88 11.25
CA GLY A 520 7.17 -2.34 11.13
C GLY A 520 8.16 -3.33 10.53
N SER A 521 9.13 -2.80 9.81
CA SER A 521 10.26 -3.54 9.26
C SER A 521 11.26 -3.94 10.35
N GLY A 522 11.99 -5.01 10.12
CA GLY A 522 13.12 -5.40 10.96
C GLY A 522 14.38 -4.61 10.63
N GLY A 523 15.18 -4.31 11.65
CA GLY A 523 16.43 -3.57 11.52
C GLY A 523 17.59 -4.43 11.02
N ALA A 524 18.48 -3.81 10.26
CA ALA A 524 19.66 -4.48 9.72
C ALA A 524 20.70 -4.80 10.80
N ALA A 525 21.58 -5.77 10.52
CA ALA A 525 22.69 -6.15 11.40
C ALA A 525 23.99 -6.40 10.61
N SER A 526 25.14 -6.09 11.21
CA SER A 526 26.46 -6.37 10.62
C SER A 526 27.40 -7.14 11.57
N GLY A 527 28.10 -8.13 11.02
CA GLY A 527 29.19 -8.86 11.69
C GLY A 527 28.86 -10.33 11.99
N ALA A 528 29.91 -11.17 12.01
CA ALA A 528 29.78 -12.61 12.20
C ALA A 528 29.11 -12.98 13.54
N GLY A 529 27.97 -13.66 13.46
CA GLY A 529 27.20 -14.12 14.62
C GLY A 529 26.05 -13.20 15.03
N ALA A 530 25.89 -12.03 14.40
CA ALA A 530 24.73 -11.16 14.56
C ALA A 530 23.51 -11.69 13.78
N ALA A 531 22.31 -11.27 14.15
CA ALA A 531 21.05 -11.54 13.45
C ALA A 531 20.34 -10.25 13.10
N ALA A 532 19.88 -10.11 11.86
CA ALA A 532 18.99 -9.03 11.47
C ALA A 532 17.59 -9.23 12.10
N GLY A 533 16.85 -8.14 12.28
CA GLY A 533 15.52 -8.17 12.85
C GLY A 533 14.48 -8.73 11.88
N ALA A 534 13.53 -9.53 12.36
CA ALA A 534 12.40 -9.98 11.54
C ALA A 534 11.39 -8.86 11.29
N GLY A 535 10.76 -8.91 10.12
CA GLY A 535 9.59 -8.09 9.83
C GLY A 535 8.38 -8.53 10.66
N ALA A 536 7.57 -7.57 11.10
CA ALA A 536 6.44 -7.87 11.97
C ALA A 536 5.15 -8.20 11.22
N ALA A 537 4.21 -8.85 11.93
CA ALA A 537 2.91 -9.21 11.38
C ALA A 537 1.88 -8.07 11.46
N ALA A 538 1.04 -7.97 10.44
CA ALA A 538 -0.08 -7.04 10.36
C ALA A 538 -1.43 -7.74 10.31
N GLN A 539 -2.42 -7.19 11.02
CA GLN A 539 -3.78 -7.69 11.04
C GLN A 539 -4.83 -6.58 10.93
N ALA A 540 -5.65 -6.62 9.88
CA ALA A 540 -6.77 -5.70 9.67
C ALA A 540 -8.11 -6.44 9.70
N GLN A 541 -9.08 -5.97 10.48
CA GLN A 541 -10.41 -6.57 10.58
C GLN A 541 -11.48 -5.49 10.51
N ALA A 542 -12.45 -5.65 9.62
CA ALA A 542 -13.55 -4.70 9.44
C ALA A 542 -14.88 -5.44 9.35
N THR A 543 -15.89 -4.95 10.04
CA THR A 543 -17.27 -5.43 9.92
C THR A 543 -18.22 -4.24 9.88
N GLY A 544 -19.06 -4.17 8.85
CA GLY A 544 -20.03 -3.11 8.64
C GLY A 544 -21.42 -3.68 8.42
N ARG A 545 -22.41 -3.12 9.12
CA ARG A 545 -23.83 -3.47 8.93
C ARG A 545 -24.65 -2.20 8.63
N SER A 546 -25.27 -2.20 7.46
CA SER A 546 -26.09 -1.11 6.93
C SER A 546 -27.53 -1.55 6.70
N HIS A 547 -28.47 -0.61 6.76
CA HIS A 547 -29.86 -0.82 6.34
C HIS A 547 -30.14 -0.25 4.93
N VAL A 548 -29.14 0.38 4.28
CA VAL A 548 -29.16 0.89 2.89
C VAL A 548 -27.89 0.37 2.19
N ASP A 549 -26.87 1.21 1.99
CA ASP A 549 -25.58 0.89 1.38
C ASP A 549 -24.47 0.67 2.43
N GLY A 550 -23.59 -0.30 2.20
CA GLY A 550 -22.46 -0.61 3.08
C GLY A 550 -21.17 -0.91 2.30
N GLY A 551 -20.12 -0.14 2.56
CA GLY A 551 -18.76 -0.35 2.08
C GLY A 551 -17.83 -0.75 3.23
N VAL A 552 -17.06 -1.82 3.07
CA VAL A 552 -16.12 -2.30 4.08
C VAL A 552 -14.79 -2.64 3.42
N SER A 553 -13.68 -2.14 3.97
CA SER A 553 -12.33 -2.39 3.46
C SER A 553 -11.38 -2.74 4.59
N ALA A 554 -10.53 -3.74 4.37
CA ALA A 554 -9.42 -4.08 5.27
C ALA A 554 -8.11 -4.21 4.47
N ASP A 555 -7.07 -3.46 4.85
CA ASP A 555 -5.72 -3.48 4.25
C ASP A 555 -4.70 -3.91 5.33
N ALA A 556 -3.96 -4.99 5.10
CA ALA A 556 -2.89 -5.45 6.01
C ALA A 556 -1.57 -5.62 5.26
N ARG A 557 -0.47 -5.06 5.77
CA ARG A 557 0.87 -5.24 5.18
C ARG A 557 1.90 -5.64 6.22
N GLY A 558 2.54 -6.78 5.99
CA GLY A 558 3.62 -7.27 6.83
C GLY A 558 4.88 -6.42 6.68
N GLY A 559 5.68 -6.32 7.73
CA GLY A 559 6.95 -5.59 7.69
C GLY A 559 8.04 -6.35 6.94
N ALA A 560 8.97 -5.66 6.30
CA ALA A 560 10.12 -6.31 5.66
C ALA A 560 11.10 -6.90 6.70
N GLY A 561 11.81 -7.97 6.35
CA GLY A 561 12.94 -8.50 7.13
C GLY A 561 14.17 -7.59 7.04
N GLY A 562 14.96 -7.53 8.10
CA GLY A 562 16.19 -6.75 8.15
C GLY A 562 17.33 -7.37 7.32
N ALA A 563 18.18 -6.51 6.76
CA ALA A 563 19.35 -6.94 5.97
C ALA A 563 20.51 -7.42 6.86
N ALA A 564 21.29 -8.39 6.36
CA ALA A 564 22.45 -8.96 7.03
C ALA A 564 23.75 -8.68 6.26
N ILE A 565 24.72 -8.09 6.95
CA ILE A 565 26.02 -7.67 6.39
C ILE A 565 27.15 -8.40 7.13
N ASP A 566 28.28 -8.67 6.44
CA ASP A 566 29.52 -9.21 7.04
C ASP A 566 29.35 -10.52 7.84
N GLY A 567 28.52 -11.45 7.35
CA GLY A 567 28.32 -12.77 7.95
C GLY A 567 27.27 -12.83 9.08
N ALA A 568 26.43 -11.81 9.19
CA ALA A 568 25.20 -11.85 9.99
C ALA A 568 24.15 -12.80 9.38
N THR A 569 23.19 -13.23 10.19
CA THR A 569 22.03 -14.04 9.76
C THR A 569 20.88 -13.11 9.35
N VAL A 570 20.25 -13.42 8.21
CA VAL A 570 19.10 -12.68 7.68
C VAL A 570 17.81 -12.97 8.43
N ALA A 571 16.81 -12.11 8.20
CA ALA A 571 15.49 -12.29 8.76
C ALA A 571 14.40 -12.39 7.68
N ALA A 572 13.31 -13.09 8.01
CA ALA A 572 12.15 -13.20 7.15
C ALA A 572 11.27 -11.95 7.19
N GLY A 573 10.48 -11.76 6.13
CA GLY A 573 9.38 -10.81 6.08
C GLY A 573 8.20 -11.22 6.97
N GLY A 574 7.45 -10.23 7.42
CA GLY A 574 6.31 -10.39 8.30
C GLY A 574 5.03 -10.81 7.57
N ALA A 575 4.14 -11.52 8.25
CA ALA A 575 2.87 -11.97 7.67
C ALA A 575 1.80 -10.87 7.64
N ALA A 576 0.85 -10.97 6.70
CA ALA A 576 -0.33 -10.11 6.62
C ALA A 576 -1.63 -10.91 6.66
N HIS A 577 -2.60 -10.43 7.43
CA HIS A 577 -3.94 -11.02 7.51
C HIS A 577 -5.03 -9.94 7.50
N ALA A 578 -5.97 -10.02 6.56
CA ALA A 578 -7.07 -9.08 6.46
C ALA A 578 -8.44 -9.76 6.41
N THR A 579 -9.44 -9.18 7.07
CA THR A 579 -10.82 -9.71 7.07
C THR A 579 -11.84 -8.57 6.94
N ALA A 580 -12.79 -8.69 6.01
CA ALA A 580 -13.86 -7.71 5.82
C ALA A 580 -15.24 -8.38 5.70
N VAL A 581 -16.23 -7.86 6.43
CA VAL A 581 -17.63 -8.33 6.34
C VAL A 581 -18.56 -7.14 6.15
N SER A 582 -19.27 -7.09 5.02
CA SER A 582 -20.31 -6.10 4.74
C SER A 582 -21.68 -6.77 4.71
N ILE A 583 -22.64 -6.19 5.42
CA ILE A 583 -24.06 -6.60 5.36
C ILE A 583 -24.86 -5.34 5.13
N ALA A 584 -25.57 -5.24 4.00
CA ALA A 584 -26.41 -4.11 3.64
C ALA A 584 -27.74 -4.61 3.07
N VAL A 585 -28.73 -3.74 2.90
CA VAL A 585 -30.01 -4.13 2.27
C VAL A 585 -29.92 -3.95 0.75
N ASP A 586 -29.38 -2.81 0.30
CA ASP A 586 -29.29 -2.46 -1.10
C ASP A 586 -27.91 -2.88 -1.66
N ARG A 587 -26.89 -2.02 -1.57
CA ARG A 587 -25.53 -2.32 -2.06
C ARG A 587 -24.58 -2.67 -0.91
N SER A 588 -23.97 -3.86 -0.98
CA SER A 588 -22.96 -4.34 -0.03
C SER A 588 -21.65 -4.59 -0.76
N ILE A 589 -20.60 -3.82 -0.42
CA ILE A 589 -19.25 -3.99 -0.95
C ILE A 589 -18.31 -4.31 0.20
N ALA A 590 -17.53 -5.38 0.06
CA ALA A 590 -16.47 -5.75 0.98
C ALA A 590 -15.19 -6.04 0.20
N ASN A 591 -14.08 -5.41 0.59
CA ASN A 591 -12.77 -5.56 -0.05
C ASN A 591 -11.70 -5.92 0.99
N VAL A 592 -10.78 -6.78 0.60
CA VAL A 592 -9.61 -7.13 1.39
C VAL A 592 -8.36 -7.00 0.53
N ARG A 593 -7.34 -6.35 1.06
CA ARG A 593 -5.97 -6.42 0.57
C ARG A 593 -5.04 -6.95 1.66
N ALA A 594 -4.18 -7.91 1.35
CA ALA A 594 -3.09 -8.28 2.25
C ALA A 594 -1.80 -8.57 1.48
N ASP A 595 -0.72 -7.91 1.90
CA ASP A 595 0.61 -8.04 1.32
C ASP A 595 1.61 -8.53 2.37
N GLY A 596 2.25 -9.67 2.11
CA GLY A 596 3.35 -10.16 2.93
C GLY A 596 4.56 -9.24 2.86
N GLY A 597 5.31 -9.13 3.96
CA GLY A 597 6.56 -8.37 3.96
C GLY A 597 7.65 -9.07 3.16
N THR A 598 8.56 -8.32 2.55
CA THR A 598 9.71 -8.89 1.83
C THR A 598 10.74 -9.49 2.79
N GLY A 599 11.50 -10.48 2.33
CA GLY A 599 12.61 -11.05 3.09
C GLY A 599 13.83 -10.12 3.15
N GLY A 600 14.66 -10.28 4.19
CA GLY A 600 15.89 -9.50 4.36
C GLY A 600 17.04 -9.95 3.45
N ALA A 601 17.79 -8.98 2.90
CA ALA A 601 18.93 -9.24 2.01
C ALA A 601 20.19 -9.76 2.74
N SER A 602 21.07 -10.49 2.05
CA SER A 602 22.36 -10.97 2.57
C SER A 602 23.57 -10.63 1.68
N ASP A 603 24.61 -10.03 2.26
CA ASP A 603 25.88 -9.72 1.55
C ASP A 603 27.00 -10.77 1.75
N ALA A 604 26.70 -11.90 2.40
CA ALA A 604 27.68 -12.95 2.73
C ALA A 604 27.11 -14.36 2.51
N ALA A 605 27.98 -15.38 2.48
CA ALA A 605 27.60 -16.78 2.26
C ALA A 605 26.44 -17.23 3.17
N GLY A 606 25.26 -17.49 2.59
CA GLY A 606 24.04 -17.86 3.32
C GLY A 606 22.78 -17.84 2.45
N LEU A 607 21.64 -18.26 3.03
CA LEU A 607 20.32 -18.10 2.40
C LEU A 607 19.76 -16.74 2.83
N ALA A 608 19.27 -15.93 1.90
CA ALA A 608 18.58 -14.67 2.21
C ALA A 608 17.17 -14.90 2.78
N GLY A 609 16.57 -13.86 3.36
CA GLY A 609 15.31 -13.98 4.10
C GLY A 609 14.16 -14.39 3.19
N THR A 610 13.26 -15.25 3.66
CA THR A 610 12.03 -15.56 2.91
C THR A 610 11.02 -14.42 3.04
N GLY A 611 10.15 -14.28 2.05
CA GLY A 611 9.00 -13.39 2.16
C GLY A 611 8.00 -13.79 3.25
N GLY A 612 7.04 -12.91 3.53
CA GLY A 612 5.95 -13.10 4.48
C GLY A 612 4.67 -13.63 3.85
N ILE A 613 3.91 -14.46 4.57
CA ILE A 613 2.64 -15.02 4.08
C ILE A 613 1.52 -13.96 4.12
N ALA A 614 0.71 -13.88 3.06
CA ALA A 614 -0.54 -13.09 3.06
C ALA A 614 -1.78 -13.99 3.12
N SER A 615 -2.84 -13.53 3.79
CA SER A 615 -4.12 -14.24 3.90
C SER A 615 -5.31 -13.30 4.04
N GLY A 616 -6.48 -13.72 3.54
CA GLY A 616 -7.66 -12.86 3.48
C GLY A 616 -8.99 -13.61 3.52
N THR A 617 -9.97 -13.05 4.23
CA THR A 617 -11.37 -13.51 4.16
C THR A 617 -12.33 -12.36 3.97
N VAL A 618 -13.31 -12.49 3.07
CA VAL A 618 -14.26 -11.43 2.76
C VAL A 618 -15.68 -11.97 2.61
N ALA A 619 -16.67 -11.23 3.12
CA ALA A 619 -18.09 -11.55 2.93
C ALA A 619 -18.94 -10.32 2.64
N ALA A 620 -19.87 -10.41 1.68
CA ALA A 620 -20.86 -9.38 1.36
C ALA A 620 -22.27 -9.96 1.29
N ILE A 621 -23.27 -9.29 1.87
CA ILE A 621 -24.68 -9.69 1.86
C ILE A 621 -25.55 -8.47 1.57
N GLY A 622 -26.40 -8.51 0.54
CA GLY A 622 -27.32 -7.44 0.17
C GLY A 622 -28.15 -7.77 -1.08
N ASP A 623 -28.79 -6.78 -1.70
CA ASP A 623 -29.41 -6.93 -3.03
C ASP A 623 -28.34 -7.02 -4.13
N LEU A 624 -27.41 -6.05 -4.11
CA LEU A 624 -26.16 -6.05 -4.88
C LEU A 624 -24.98 -6.31 -3.92
N ALA A 625 -24.53 -7.55 -3.84
CA ALA A 625 -23.41 -7.94 -2.99
C ALA A 625 -22.12 -8.14 -3.81
N ASN A 626 -21.01 -7.53 -3.40
CA ASN A 626 -19.70 -7.72 -4.00
C ASN A 626 -18.62 -7.93 -2.93
N ALA A 627 -17.91 -9.05 -3.00
CA ALA A 627 -16.88 -9.45 -2.05
C ALA A 627 -15.58 -9.74 -2.81
N ALA A 628 -14.53 -8.93 -2.61
CA ALA A 628 -13.27 -9.05 -3.35
C ALA A 628 -12.05 -9.19 -2.43
N ILE A 629 -11.12 -10.04 -2.83
CA ILE A 629 -9.82 -10.27 -2.18
C ILE A 629 -8.70 -10.04 -3.19
N ASP A 630 -7.66 -9.36 -2.71
CA ASP A 630 -6.37 -9.20 -3.37
C ASP A 630 -5.23 -9.56 -2.41
N LEU A 631 -4.50 -10.65 -2.67
CA LEU A 631 -3.43 -11.15 -1.79
C LEU A 631 -2.12 -11.27 -2.54
N HIS A 632 -1.03 -10.81 -1.93
CA HIS A 632 0.32 -11.00 -2.44
C HIS A 632 1.23 -11.56 -1.35
N GLY A 633 1.85 -12.70 -1.60
CA GLY A 633 2.96 -13.17 -0.78
C GLY A 633 4.13 -12.19 -0.87
N GLY A 634 4.89 -12.03 0.21
CA GLY A 634 6.09 -11.20 0.18
C GLY A 634 7.18 -11.84 -0.68
N ASP A 635 7.99 -11.01 -1.33
CA ASP A 635 9.13 -11.48 -2.11
C ASP A 635 10.29 -11.97 -1.21
N GLY A 636 11.11 -12.85 -1.74
CA GLY A 636 12.37 -13.25 -1.10
C GLY A 636 13.42 -12.14 -1.10
N GLY A 637 14.31 -12.16 -0.11
CA GLY A 637 15.43 -11.22 -0.04
C GLY A 637 16.55 -11.56 -1.01
N GLU A 638 17.32 -10.55 -1.43
CA GLU A 638 18.48 -10.73 -2.32
C GLU A 638 19.69 -11.36 -1.60
N ALA A 639 20.55 -12.07 -2.32
CA ALA A 639 21.78 -12.65 -1.80
C ALA A 639 23.02 -12.36 -2.65
N SER A 640 24.19 -12.23 -2.03
CA SER A 640 25.48 -12.10 -2.71
C SER A 640 26.55 -13.07 -2.19
N GLY A 641 27.35 -13.59 -3.12
CA GLY A 641 28.54 -14.40 -2.86
C GLY A 641 28.39 -15.89 -3.16
N ALA A 642 29.50 -16.52 -3.58
CA ALA A 642 29.52 -17.92 -3.97
C ALA A 642 28.99 -18.87 -2.87
N GLY A 643 27.99 -19.68 -3.23
CA GLY A 643 27.32 -20.62 -2.31
C GLY A 643 26.22 -20.00 -1.45
N ALA A 644 25.91 -18.71 -1.64
CA ALA A 644 24.70 -18.08 -1.13
C ALA A 644 23.50 -18.33 -2.06
N ARG A 645 22.30 -18.08 -1.57
CA ARG A 645 21.06 -18.19 -2.35
C ARG A 645 20.06 -17.12 -1.96
N GLY A 646 19.40 -16.50 -2.92
CA GLY A 646 18.27 -15.59 -2.71
C GLY A 646 17.15 -16.25 -1.91
N GLY A 647 16.37 -15.44 -1.19
CA GLY A 647 15.27 -15.89 -0.37
C GLY A 647 14.15 -16.45 -1.23
N ASP A 648 13.41 -17.43 -0.71
CA ASP A 648 12.20 -17.90 -1.38
C ASP A 648 11.07 -16.87 -1.19
N GLY A 649 10.29 -16.66 -2.25
CA GLY A 649 9.04 -15.91 -2.15
C GLY A 649 8.02 -16.64 -1.27
N ALA A 650 7.07 -15.90 -0.71
CA ALA A 650 6.07 -16.47 0.18
C ALA A 650 4.79 -16.91 -0.52
N ALA A 651 4.24 -18.03 -0.05
CA ALA A 651 2.94 -18.50 -0.48
C ALA A 651 1.80 -17.67 0.14
N ILE A 652 0.61 -17.84 -0.43
CA ILE A 652 -0.64 -17.36 0.15
C ILE A 652 -1.18 -18.38 1.15
N GLY A 653 -1.71 -17.88 2.27
CA GLY A 653 -2.42 -18.65 3.27
C GLY A 653 -3.89 -18.90 2.88
N LEU A 654 -4.81 -18.69 3.81
CA LEU A 654 -6.24 -18.80 3.53
C LEU A 654 -6.71 -17.64 2.64
N ALA A 655 -7.41 -17.96 1.54
CA ALA A 655 -8.14 -17.01 0.69
C ALA A 655 -9.60 -17.46 0.58
N ARG A 656 -10.56 -16.63 1.00
CA ARG A 656 -12.00 -16.95 0.89
C ARG A 656 -12.88 -15.73 0.67
N ALA A 657 -13.57 -15.65 -0.46
CA ALA A 657 -14.60 -14.65 -0.75
C ALA A 657 -16.00 -15.26 -0.81
N GLN A 658 -16.97 -14.61 -0.17
CA GLN A 658 -18.35 -15.05 -0.16
C GLN A 658 -19.34 -13.90 -0.43
N ALA A 659 -20.25 -14.07 -1.39
CA ALA A 659 -21.28 -13.07 -1.68
C ALA A 659 -22.69 -13.67 -1.71
N SER A 660 -23.67 -12.98 -1.10
CA SER A 660 -25.09 -13.36 -1.16
C SER A 660 -25.91 -12.16 -1.62
N GLY A 661 -26.53 -12.29 -2.79
CA GLY A 661 -27.25 -11.24 -3.51
C GLY A 661 -28.71 -11.58 -3.78
N VAL A 662 -29.51 -10.61 -4.21
CA VAL A 662 -30.81 -10.86 -4.86
C VAL A 662 -30.69 -10.54 -6.34
N THR A 663 -30.41 -9.27 -6.68
CA THR A 663 -30.15 -8.84 -8.06
C THR A 663 -28.79 -9.31 -8.58
N ARG A 664 -27.75 -9.25 -7.74
CA ARG A 664 -26.40 -9.73 -8.11
C ARG A 664 -25.55 -10.10 -6.91
N ALA A 665 -24.79 -11.19 -7.03
CA ALA A 665 -23.76 -11.62 -6.08
C ALA A 665 -22.42 -11.79 -6.80
N GLY A 666 -21.43 -10.95 -6.48
CA GLY A 666 -20.07 -11.03 -7.02
C GLY A 666 -19.07 -11.48 -5.95
N ALA A 667 -18.32 -12.56 -6.18
CA ALA A 667 -17.23 -12.98 -5.30
C ALA A 667 -15.94 -13.17 -6.11
N GLY A 668 -14.87 -12.46 -5.72
CA GLY A 668 -13.59 -12.46 -6.43
C GLY A 668 -12.41 -12.73 -5.50
N VAL A 669 -11.49 -13.59 -5.93
CA VAL A 669 -10.16 -13.78 -5.32
C VAL A 669 -9.10 -13.64 -6.39
N THR A 670 -8.15 -12.74 -6.17
CA THR A 670 -6.85 -12.71 -6.84
C THR A 670 -5.77 -13.01 -5.81
N ALA A 671 -4.94 -14.02 -6.08
CA ALA A 671 -3.87 -14.44 -5.19
C ALA A 671 -2.55 -14.57 -5.96
N GLY A 672 -1.55 -13.77 -5.59
CA GLY A 672 -0.19 -13.78 -6.09
C GLY A 672 0.80 -14.39 -5.10
N GLY A 673 1.65 -15.30 -5.57
CA GLY A 673 2.82 -15.74 -4.82
C GLY A 673 3.91 -14.69 -4.85
N GLY A 674 4.71 -14.62 -3.79
CA GLY A 674 5.91 -13.78 -3.80
C GLY A 674 6.96 -14.34 -4.76
N SER A 675 7.73 -13.45 -5.38
CA SER A 675 8.85 -13.82 -6.24
C SER A 675 10.06 -14.26 -5.41
N GLY A 676 10.93 -15.08 -6.00
CA GLY A 676 12.22 -15.42 -5.41
C GLY A 676 13.20 -14.24 -5.48
N GLY A 677 14.06 -14.10 -4.47
CA GLY A 677 15.08 -13.05 -4.45
C GLY A 677 16.27 -13.35 -5.35
N ASP A 678 16.93 -12.31 -5.86
CA ASP A 678 18.05 -12.44 -6.80
C ASP A 678 19.36 -12.89 -6.15
N GLY A 679 20.23 -13.52 -6.94
CA GLY A 679 21.58 -13.93 -6.57
C GLY A 679 22.69 -13.17 -7.32
N TYR A 680 23.63 -12.58 -6.58
CA TYR A 680 24.79 -11.86 -7.14
C TYR A 680 26.13 -12.53 -6.77
N ASP A 681 27.20 -12.21 -7.52
CA ASP A 681 28.58 -12.65 -7.26
C ASP A 681 28.74 -14.17 -7.02
N GLY A 682 28.04 -14.98 -7.81
CA GLY A 682 28.05 -16.43 -7.70
C GLY A 682 26.99 -17.04 -6.78
N ALA A 683 26.05 -16.24 -6.26
CA ALA A 683 24.89 -16.71 -5.51
C ALA A 683 23.77 -17.22 -6.44
N ASP A 684 23.03 -18.22 -5.97
CA ASP A 684 21.86 -18.76 -6.67
C ASP A 684 20.62 -17.88 -6.45
N GLY A 685 19.68 -17.88 -7.39
CA GLY A 685 18.37 -17.25 -7.23
C GLY A 685 17.47 -18.00 -6.24
N GLY A 686 16.56 -17.27 -5.60
CA GLY A 686 15.49 -17.80 -4.76
C GLY A 686 14.32 -18.35 -5.60
N ARG A 687 13.54 -19.30 -5.09
CA ARG A 687 12.36 -19.80 -5.82
C ARG A 687 11.18 -18.86 -5.63
N GLY A 688 10.36 -18.72 -6.66
CA GLY A 688 9.02 -18.14 -6.52
C GLY A 688 8.08 -19.03 -5.70
N ALA A 689 6.96 -18.46 -5.25
CA ALA A 689 5.97 -19.19 -4.48
C ALA A 689 4.83 -19.76 -5.33
N ALA A 690 4.50 -21.02 -5.12
CA ALA A 690 3.37 -21.67 -5.78
C ALA A 690 2.03 -21.18 -5.19
N ILE A 691 1.00 -21.11 -6.03
CA ILE A 691 -0.37 -20.75 -5.62
C ILE A 691 -1.35 -21.85 -5.97
N HIS A 692 -2.15 -22.26 -4.98
CA HIS A 692 -3.19 -23.27 -5.14
C HIS A 692 -4.51 -22.76 -4.58
N LEU A 693 -5.47 -22.45 -5.46
CA LEU A 693 -6.83 -22.07 -5.10
C LEU A 693 -7.79 -23.23 -5.37
N VAL A 694 -8.60 -23.55 -4.36
CA VAL A 694 -9.65 -24.57 -4.41
C VAL A 694 -10.89 -23.97 -3.78
N ASP A 695 -11.92 -23.74 -4.61
CA ASP A 695 -13.21 -23.19 -4.18
C ASP A 695 -13.07 -21.95 -3.26
N ALA A 696 -12.09 -21.09 -3.58
CA ALA A 696 -11.79 -19.89 -2.80
C ALA A 696 -12.89 -18.81 -2.91
N VAL A 697 -13.79 -18.95 -3.88
CA VAL A 697 -14.95 -18.08 -4.07
C VAL A 697 -16.24 -18.89 -3.99
N ALA A 698 -17.26 -18.30 -3.36
CA ALA A 698 -18.60 -18.89 -3.29
C ALA A 698 -19.67 -17.79 -3.26
N GLY A 699 -20.88 -18.11 -3.70
CA GLY A 699 -21.99 -17.19 -3.55
C GLY A 699 -23.34 -17.80 -3.91
N SER A 700 -24.37 -16.98 -3.77
CA SER A 700 -25.74 -17.31 -4.17
C SER A 700 -26.50 -16.04 -4.54
N SER A 701 -27.26 -16.05 -5.64
CA SER A 701 -28.26 -15.03 -5.94
C SER A 701 -29.69 -15.61 -5.82
N VAL A 702 -30.71 -14.75 -5.77
CA VAL A 702 -32.11 -15.16 -5.76
C VAL A 702 -32.81 -14.56 -6.98
N GLY A 703 -32.68 -15.25 -8.13
CA GLY A 703 -33.24 -14.79 -9.39
C GLY A 703 -32.43 -13.70 -10.10
N GLY A 704 -31.17 -13.51 -9.72
CA GLY A 704 -30.25 -12.52 -10.28
C GLY A 704 -29.03 -13.14 -10.95
N GLU A 705 -27.95 -12.36 -11.08
CA GLU A 705 -26.65 -12.81 -11.59
C GLU A 705 -25.74 -13.28 -10.43
N LEU A 706 -25.10 -14.44 -10.59
CA LEU A 706 -23.97 -14.87 -9.77
C LEU A 706 -22.68 -14.72 -10.57
N ALA A 707 -21.73 -13.91 -10.08
CA ALA A 707 -20.43 -13.72 -10.70
C ALA A 707 -19.31 -14.23 -9.78
N LEU A 708 -18.52 -15.21 -10.23
CA LEU A 708 -17.40 -15.78 -9.47
C LEU A 708 -16.10 -15.61 -10.25
N THR A 709 -15.07 -15.04 -9.62
CA THR A 709 -13.75 -14.85 -10.21
C THR A 709 -12.66 -15.44 -9.32
N GLN A 710 -11.83 -16.34 -9.85
CA GLN A 710 -10.75 -16.98 -9.09
C GLN A 710 -9.44 -16.99 -9.90
N ARG A 711 -8.47 -16.17 -9.49
CA ARG A 711 -7.19 -16.00 -10.18
C ARG A 711 -6.02 -16.39 -9.28
N ALA A 712 -5.25 -17.39 -9.72
CA ALA A 712 -4.00 -17.83 -9.11
C ALA A 712 -2.81 -17.37 -9.96
N GLN A 713 -1.87 -16.64 -9.38
CA GLN A 713 -0.63 -16.21 -10.03
C GLN A 713 0.55 -16.64 -9.19
N ALA A 714 1.36 -17.57 -9.69
CA ALA A 714 2.55 -18.00 -8.98
C ALA A 714 3.66 -16.95 -9.04
N GLY A 715 4.58 -17.02 -8.09
CA GLY A 715 5.74 -16.14 -8.06
C GLY A 715 6.83 -16.56 -9.06
N ASP A 716 7.57 -15.59 -9.54
CA ASP A 716 8.69 -15.79 -10.46
C ASP A 716 9.92 -16.33 -9.72
N GLY A 717 10.78 -17.06 -10.43
CA GLY A 717 12.09 -17.47 -9.93
C GLY A 717 13.08 -16.30 -9.96
N GLY A 718 13.96 -16.22 -8.96
CA GLY A 718 14.98 -15.18 -8.84
C GLY A 718 16.11 -15.34 -9.86
N ASP A 719 16.66 -14.22 -10.30
CA ASP A 719 17.77 -14.15 -11.25
C ASP A 719 19.10 -14.53 -10.60
N SER A 720 20.12 -14.82 -11.42
CA SER A 720 21.47 -15.07 -10.92
C SER A 720 22.59 -14.53 -11.83
N VAL A 721 23.61 -13.91 -11.20
CA VAL A 721 24.89 -13.54 -11.82
C VAL A 721 25.99 -14.50 -11.33
N GLY A 722 26.35 -15.47 -12.16
CA GLY A 722 27.43 -16.43 -11.91
C GLY A 722 27.07 -17.64 -11.03
N GLY A 723 25.84 -17.73 -10.50
CA GLY A 723 25.24 -18.90 -9.87
C GLY A 723 24.14 -19.54 -10.74
N LEU A 724 23.23 -20.31 -10.12
CA LEU A 724 22.05 -20.89 -10.76
C LEU A 724 20.84 -19.96 -10.61
N ALA A 725 20.18 -19.63 -11.72
CA ALA A 725 18.87 -18.98 -11.66
C ALA A 725 17.80 -19.98 -11.21
N ALA A 726 16.73 -19.49 -10.59
CA ALA A 726 15.68 -20.36 -10.03
C ALA A 726 14.51 -20.58 -11.00
N ASP A 727 13.85 -21.72 -10.88
CA ASP A 727 12.60 -21.97 -11.59
C ASP A 727 11.46 -21.08 -11.06
N GLY A 728 10.56 -20.70 -11.97
CA GLY A 728 9.27 -20.13 -11.62
C GLY A 728 8.35 -21.15 -10.98
N ALA A 729 7.39 -20.70 -10.18
CA ALA A 729 6.51 -21.60 -9.44
C ALA A 729 5.21 -21.93 -10.18
N ASP A 730 4.55 -23.02 -9.77
CA ASP A 730 3.31 -23.47 -10.38
C ASP A 730 2.07 -22.76 -9.79
N ALA A 731 1.07 -22.53 -10.62
CA ALA A 731 -0.25 -22.03 -10.20
C ALA A 731 -1.36 -23.00 -10.56
N SER A 732 -2.28 -23.24 -9.62
CA SER A 732 -3.53 -23.96 -9.88
C SER A 732 -4.75 -23.22 -9.34
N SER A 733 -5.80 -23.12 -10.16
CA SER A 733 -7.10 -22.54 -9.78
C SER A 733 -8.21 -23.53 -10.10
N THR A 734 -8.94 -23.99 -9.09
CA THR A 734 -10.00 -25.01 -9.23
C THR A 734 -11.30 -24.52 -8.60
N LEU A 735 -12.36 -24.47 -9.40
CA LEU A 735 -13.68 -24.00 -8.99
C LEU A 735 -14.78 -25.01 -9.34
N THR A 736 -15.52 -25.45 -8.33
CA THR A 736 -16.72 -26.27 -8.51
C THR A 736 -17.96 -25.50 -8.07
N HIS A 737 -18.95 -25.40 -8.94
CA HIS A 737 -20.23 -24.77 -8.62
C HIS A 737 -21.40 -25.56 -9.21
N ASP A 738 -22.37 -25.94 -8.37
CA ASP A 738 -23.60 -26.61 -8.83
C ASP A 738 -24.83 -25.87 -8.30
N ALA A 739 -25.43 -25.05 -9.17
CA ALA A 739 -26.63 -24.28 -8.89
C ALA A 739 -27.88 -25.16 -8.71
N ARG A 740 -27.85 -26.44 -9.14
CA ARG A 740 -28.95 -27.41 -8.96
C ARG A 740 -29.13 -27.86 -7.51
N ALA A 741 -28.11 -27.67 -6.69
CA ALA A 741 -28.12 -28.06 -5.28
C ALA A 741 -28.79 -27.02 -4.36
N GLY A 742 -29.19 -25.85 -4.88
CA GLY A 742 -29.75 -24.72 -4.13
C GLY A 742 -31.28 -24.60 -4.14
N ALA A 743 -31.85 -23.91 -3.14
CA ALA A 743 -33.29 -23.63 -3.06
C ALA A 743 -33.73 -22.34 -3.78
N ALA A 744 -32.78 -21.55 -4.28
CA ALA A 744 -32.98 -20.33 -5.07
C ALA A 744 -32.14 -20.47 -6.35
N LEU A 745 -32.73 -20.19 -7.51
CA LEU A 745 -32.11 -20.36 -8.81
C LEU A 745 -31.59 -19.01 -9.31
N ASP A 746 -30.32 -18.95 -9.70
CA ASP A 746 -29.74 -17.83 -10.44
C ASP A 746 -30.39 -17.73 -11.84
N THR A 747 -30.47 -16.54 -12.43
CA THR A 747 -30.89 -16.39 -13.84
C THR A 747 -29.71 -16.36 -14.80
N ALA A 748 -28.54 -15.95 -14.30
CA ALA A 748 -27.28 -15.97 -15.03
C ALA A 748 -26.11 -16.33 -14.10
N LEU A 749 -25.12 -17.03 -14.64
CA LEU A 749 -23.89 -17.42 -13.98
C LEU A 749 -22.70 -16.92 -14.82
N THR A 750 -21.86 -16.06 -14.25
CA THR A 750 -20.65 -15.51 -14.88
C THR A 750 -19.42 -16.04 -14.13
N ILE A 751 -18.55 -16.79 -14.80
CA ILE A 751 -17.38 -17.44 -14.20
C ILE A 751 -16.09 -17.03 -14.91
N ASP A 752 -15.09 -16.64 -14.12
CA ASP A 752 -13.73 -16.42 -14.59
C ASP A 752 -12.74 -17.17 -13.69
N VAL A 753 -12.06 -18.17 -14.26
CA VAL A 753 -11.06 -18.97 -13.53
C VAL A 753 -9.73 -18.87 -14.26
N GLU A 754 -8.70 -18.42 -13.55
CA GLU A 754 -7.39 -18.17 -14.13
C GLU A 754 -6.26 -18.77 -13.29
N ALA A 755 -5.28 -19.37 -13.96
CA ALA A 755 -4.03 -19.82 -13.34
C ALA A 755 -2.83 -19.40 -14.21
N ARG A 756 -1.83 -18.73 -13.63
CA ARG A 756 -0.59 -18.35 -14.30
C ARG A 756 0.63 -18.88 -13.55
N GLY A 757 1.40 -19.75 -14.20
CA GLY A 757 2.71 -20.15 -13.70
C GLY A 757 3.70 -18.98 -13.72
N GLY A 758 4.64 -18.98 -12.78
CA GLY A 758 5.67 -17.94 -12.66
C GLY A 758 6.77 -18.10 -13.71
N ALA A 759 7.40 -17.01 -14.11
CA ALA A 759 8.55 -17.04 -15.02
C ALA A 759 9.79 -17.64 -14.33
N GLY A 760 10.64 -18.31 -15.12
CA GLY A 760 11.95 -18.76 -14.67
C GLY A 760 12.95 -17.60 -14.61
N GLY A 761 13.86 -17.66 -13.64
CA GLY A 761 14.90 -16.66 -13.45
C GLY A 761 15.93 -16.65 -14.57
N THR A 762 16.45 -15.46 -14.85
CA THR A 762 17.48 -15.18 -15.85
C THR A 762 18.87 -15.46 -15.31
N GLN A 763 19.71 -16.03 -16.16
CA GLN A 763 21.08 -16.43 -15.86
C GLN A 763 22.07 -15.54 -16.63
N PHE A 764 22.86 -14.77 -15.89
CA PHE A 764 23.92 -13.90 -16.44
C PHE A 764 25.29 -14.58 -16.26
N GLY A 765 25.62 -15.57 -17.12
CA GLY A 765 26.93 -16.24 -17.08
C GLY A 765 26.99 -17.59 -17.81
N ALA A 766 27.74 -18.56 -17.27
CA ALA A 766 27.75 -19.95 -17.73
C ALA A 766 26.89 -20.83 -16.80
N GLY A 767 25.78 -21.39 -17.29
CA GLY A 767 24.79 -22.09 -16.47
C GLY A 767 23.42 -22.17 -17.14
N GLU A 768 22.52 -22.97 -16.55
CA GLU A 768 21.13 -23.11 -17.00
C GLU A 768 20.26 -22.01 -16.38
N ALA A 769 19.40 -21.41 -17.19
CA ALA A 769 18.37 -20.49 -16.73
C ALA A 769 17.16 -21.26 -16.16
N GLY A 770 16.37 -20.60 -15.32
CA GLY A 770 15.21 -21.20 -14.67
C GLY A 770 14.14 -21.61 -15.68
N ARG A 771 13.43 -22.70 -15.40
CA ARG A 771 12.23 -23.06 -16.18
C ARG A 771 11.04 -22.20 -15.75
N GLY A 772 10.13 -21.96 -16.68
CA GLY A 772 8.81 -21.41 -16.34
C GLY A 772 7.97 -22.44 -15.58
N GLY A 773 7.17 -21.98 -14.62
CA GLY A 773 6.25 -22.82 -13.85
C GLY A 773 4.96 -23.13 -14.61
N ASP A 774 4.25 -24.17 -14.19
CA ASP A 774 3.03 -24.63 -14.87
C ASP A 774 1.80 -23.84 -14.42
N GLY A 775 0.86 -23.58 -15.34
CA GLY A 775 -0.46 -23.02 -15.05
C GLY A 775 -1.58 -24.04 -15.26
N SER A 776 -2.42 -24.27 -14.26
CA SER A 776 -3.56 -25.20 -14.34
C SER A 776 -4.87 -24.57 -13.85
N ALA A 777 -5.80 -24.29 -14.75
CA ALA A 777 -7.13 -23.75 -14.42
C ALA A 777 -8.22 -24.79 -14.68
N THR A 778 -9.13 -25.01 -13.73
CA THR A 778 -10.23 -25.97 -13.87
C THR A 778 -11.53 -25.42 -13.30
N ALA A 779 -12.62 -25.51 -14.06
CA ALA A 779 -13.97 -25.22 -13.58
C ALA A 779 -14.93 -26.38 -13.86
N THR A 780 -15.77 -26.71 -12.88
CA THR A 780 -16.88 -27.67 -13.02
C THR A 780 -18.18 -27.00 -12.61
N LEU A 781 -19.10 -26.85 -13.57
CA LEU A 781 -20.30 -26.04 -13.44
C LEU A 781 -21.57 -26.86 -13.71
N GLY A 782 -22.58 -26.72 -12.86
CA GLY A 782 -23.90 -27.31 -13.06
C GLY A 782 -25.00 -26.28 -12.85
N ALA A 783 -25.96 -26.20 -13.76
CA ALA A 783 -27.15 -25.36 -13.62
C ALA A 783 -28.40 -25.99 -14.25
N ASP A 784 -29.57 -25.50 -13.85
CA ASP A 784 -30.84 -25.89 -14.47
C ASP A 784 -30.99 -25.31 -15.89
N ALA A 785 -31.88 -25.90 -16.70
CA ALA A 785 -32.10 -25.52 -18.10
C ALA A 785 -32.54 -24.06 -18.34
N GLY A 786 -32.87 -23.29 -17.29
CA GLY A 786 -33.29 -21.89 -17.36
C GLY A 786 -32.20 -20.87 -17.05
N VAL A 787 -30.97 -21.30 -16.75
CA VAL A 787 -29.85 -20.43 -16.38
C VAL A 787 -28.93 -20.20 -17.59
N ALA A 788 -28.58 -18.95 -17.85
CA ALA A 788 -27.54 -18.61 -18.83
C ALA A 788 -26.15 -18.70 -18.17
N ILE A 789 -25.19 -19.38 -18.80
CA ILE A 789 -23.82 -19.49 -18.29
C ILE A 789 -22.86 -18.80 -19.25
N ASP A 790 -22.10 -17.84 -18.73
CA ASP A 790 -20.93 -17.23 -19.37
C ASP A 790 -19.69 -17.65 -18.56
N ALA A 791 -18.78 -18.43 -19.14
CA ALA A 791 -17.63 -18.94 -18.41
C ALA A 791 -16.35 -18.92 -19.24
N THR A 792 -15.30 -18.33 -18.66
CA THR A 792 -13.95 -18.37 -19.21
C THR A 792 -13.00 -19.05 -18.23
N VAL A 793 -12.24 -20.03 -18.72
CA VAL A 793 -11.17 -20.71 -17.96
C VAL A 793 -9.86 -20.53 -18.68
N THR A 794 -8.90 -19.85 -18.06
CA THR A 794 -7.63 -19.48 -18.69
C THR A 794 -6.44 -20.02 -17.91
N ALA A 795 -5.52 -20.69 -18.60
CA ALA A 795 -4.26 -21.15 -18.04
C ALA A 795 -3.07 -20.58 -18.83
N TRP A 796 -2.06 -20.11 -18.11
CA TRP A 796 -0.81 -19.62 -18.68
C TRP A 796 0.37 -20.37 -18.07
N GLY A 797 1.23 -20.91 -18.93
CA GLY A 797 2.54 -21.40 -18.54
C GLY A 797 3.51 -20.23 -18.36
N GLY A 798 4.40 -20.36 -17.39
CA GLY A 798 5.45 -19.40 -17.12
C GLY A 798 6.50 -19.38 -18.23
N TRP A 799 7.13 -18.23 -18.44
CA TRP A 799 8.17 -18.10 -19.46
C TRP A 799 9.47 -18.75 -18.96
N GLY A 800 10.24 -19.37 -19.87
CA GLY A 800 11.58 -19.84 -19.54
C GLY A 800 12.55 -18.66 -19.34
N GLY A 801 13.49 -18.80 -18.43
CA GLY A 801 14.49 -17.77 -18.15
C GLY A 801 15.52 -17.61 -19.28
N GLY A 802 16.05 -16.41 -19.45
CA GLY A 802 17.11 -16.11 -20.43
C GLY A 802 18.50 -16.55 -19.95
N GLY A 803 19.37 -17.05 -20.84
CA GLY A 803 20.74 -17.44 -20.46
C GLY A 803 21.50 -18.15 -21.58
N ALA A 804 22.73 -18.59 -21.30
CA ALA A 804 23.54 -19.35 -22.27
C ALA A 804 22.96 -20.75 -22.56
N ALA A 805 22.34 -21.37 -21.56
CA ALA A 805 21.44 -22.52 -21.69
C ALA A 805 20.05 -22.07 -21.20
N PRO A 806 19.22 -21.53 -22.11
CA PRO A 806 17.93 -20.93 -21.75
C PRO A 806 16.91 -21.95 -21.23
N GLY A 807 15.98 -21.49 -20.40
CA GLY A 807 14.97 -22.31 -19.75
C GLY A 807 13.86 -22.75 -20.71
N ALA A 808 13.24 -23.89 -20.43
CA ALA A 808 12.00 -24.29 -21.08
C ALA A 808 10.83 -23.46 -20.53
N GLY A 809 9.84 -23.17 -21.38
CA GLY A 809 8.57 -22.61 -20.93
C GLY A 809 7.72 -23.64 -20.18
N GLY A 810 6.88 -23.17 -19.25
CA GLY A 810 5.97 -24.00 -18.46
C GLY A 810 4.72 -24.42 -19.23
N ASP A 811 4.11 -25.53 -18.80
CA ASP A 811 2.89 -26.07 -19.39
C ASP A 811 1.65 -25.24 -18.98
N ALA A 812 0.61 -25.25 -19.81
CA ALA A 812 -0.64 -24.57 -19.56
C ALA A 812 -1.82 -25.51 -19.78
N ARG A 813 -2.63 -25.76 -18.74
CA ARG A 813 -3.81 -26.62 -18.83
C ARG A 813 -5.07 -25.90 -18.38
N ALA A 814 -6.00 -25.66 -19.30
CA ALA A 814 -7.33 -25.12 -19.02
C ALA A 814 -8.37 -26.23 -19.20
N THR A 815 -9.25 -26.44 -18.22
CA THR A 815 -10.32 -27.45 -18.29
C THR A 815 -11.65 -26.88 -17.80
N LEU A 816 -12.69 -27.02 -18.61
CA LEU A 816 -14.06 -26.65 -18.25
C LEU A 816 -14.97 -27.87 -18.45
N ASP A 817 -15.76 -28.18 -17.43
CA ASP A 817 -16.87 -29.14 -17.50
C ASP A 817 -18.16 -28.41 -17.11
N VAL A 818 -19.14 -28.31 -18.01
CA VAL A 818 -20.36 -27.54 -17.77
C VAL A 818 -21.62 -28.26 -18.24
N GLU A 819 -22.63 -28.27 -17.36
CA GLU A 819 -23.98 -28.74 -17.64
C GLU A 819 -24.99 -27.60 -17.41
N GLY A 820 -25.84 -27.28 -18.40
CA GLY A 820 -26.74 -26.14 -18.28
C GLY A 820 -27.75 -25.93 -19.41
N GLY A 821 -28.48 -24.81 -19.33
CA GLY A 821 -29.48 -24.40 -20.33
C GLY A 821 -28.87 -23.81 -21.60
N ALA A 822 -28.55 -22.52 -21.55
CA ALA A 822 -27.89 -21.77 -22.61
C ALA A 822 -26.46 -21.40 -22.16
N ILE A 823 -25.46 -21.66 -23.00
CA ILE A 823 -24.05 -21.46 -22.63
C ILE A 823 -23.29 -20.61 -23.66
N ASP A 824 -22.37 -19.79 -23.20
CA ASP A 824 -21.31 -19.18 -24.00
C ASP A 824 -20.00 -19.33 -23.22
N VAL A 825 -19.14 -20.25 -23.66
CA VAL A 825 -18.00 -20.69 -22.84
C VAL A 825 -16.72 -20.84 -23.63
N ALA A 826 -15.60 -20.53 -22.98
CA ALA A 826 -14.28 -20.65 -23.56
C ALA A 826 -13.24 -21.20 -22.57
N THR A 827 -12.40 -22.10 -23.04
CA THR A 827 -11.14 -22.44 -22.37
C THR A 827 -9.96 -21.94 -23.19
N VAL A 828 -8.99 -21.30 -22.55
CA VAL A 828 -7.80 -20.76 -23.19
C VAL A 828 -6.57 -21.26 -22.46
N ALA A 829 -5.68 -21.96 -23.16
CA ALA A 829 -4.38 -22.39 -22.65
C ALA A 829 -3.27 -21.72 -23.45
N ILE A 830 -2.33 -21.08 -22.77
CA ILE A 830 -1.21 -20.38 -23.41
C ILE A 830 0.07 -20.89 -22.76
N ALA A 831 0.83 -21.69 -23.51
CA ALA A 831 2.08 -22.24 -23.03
C ALA A 831 3.11 -21.14 -22.78
N GLY A 832 4.00 -21.40 -21.83
CA GLY A 832 5.18 -20.57 -21.64
C GLY A 832 6.09 -20.62 -22.85
N ALA A 833 6.62 -19.46 -23.25
CA ALA A 833 7.66 -19.40 -24.26
C ALA A 833 8.99 -19.88 -23.67
N GLY A 834 9.67 -20.76 -24.39
CA GLY A 834 11.07 -21.11 -24.17
C GLY A 834 11.83 -20.96 -25.49
N THR A 835 13.14 -21.04 -25.47
CA THR A 835 13.98 -20.85 -26.68
C THR A 835 14.22 -22.13 -27.47
N ILE A 836 14.24 -23.29 -26.80
CA ILE A 836 14.45 -24.61 -27.43
C ILE A 836 13.12 -25.38 -27.50
N ARG A 837 12.26 -25.17 -26.51
CA ARG A 837 10.97 -25.83 -26.37
C ARG A 837 10.03 -24.94 -25.57
N SER A 838 8.81 -24.75 -26.07
CA SER A 838 7.73 -24.15 -25.31
C SER A 838 7.05 -25.20 -24.43
N GLY A 839 6.26 -24.76 -23.47
CA GLY A 839 5.36 -25.66 -22.75
C GLY A 839 4.29 -26.26 -23.67
N LEU A 840 3.59 -27.26 -23.17
CA LEU A 840 2.36 -27.78 -23.78
C LEU A 840 1.18 -26.92 -23.33
N ALA A 841 0.48 -26.31 -24.29
CA ALA A 841 -0.83 -25.72 -24.06
C ALA A 841 -1.92 -26.77 -24.34
N GLU A 842 -2.77 -27.04 -23.37
CA GLU A 842 -3.91 -27.95 -23.49
C GLU A 842 -5.18 -27.27 -22.95
N ALA A 843 -6.16 -27.06 -23.83
CA ALA A 843 -7.47 -26.51 -23.51
C ALA A 843 -8.56 -27.56 -23.78
N VAL A 844 -9.36 -27.88 -22.76
CA VAL A 844 -10.39 -28.94 -22.80
C VAL A 844 -11.72 -28.41 -22.31
N THR A 845 -12.74 -28.45 -23.16
CA THR A 845 -14.10 -28.00 -22.84
C THR A 845 -15.08 -29.15 -23.04
N ALA A 846 -15.65 -29.66 -21.94
CA ALA A 846 -16.76 -30.60 -21.94
C ALA A 846 -18.07 -29.83 -21.65
N VAL A 847 -19.06 -29.97 -22.51
CA VAL A 847 -20.35 -29.27 -22.40
C VAL A 847 -21.51 -30.24 -22.55
N ASN A 848 -22.58 -30.00 -21.78
CA ASN A 848 -23.89 -30.59 -22.00
C ASN A 848 -24.96 -29.51 -21.85
N ALA A 849 -25.43 -28.97 -22.98
CA ALA A 849 -26.38 -27.86 -22.95
C ALA A 849 -27.42 -27.91 -24.08
N SER A 850 -28.55 -27.22 -23.86
CA SER A 850 -29.67 -27.21 -24.81
C SER A 850 -29.46 -26.28 -26.01
N ALA A 851 -28.62 -25.25 -25.85
CA ALA A 851 -28.23 -24.28 -26.87
C ALA A 851 -26.93 -23.56 -26.45
N GLY A 852 -26.17 -22.98 -27.40
CA GLY A 852 -25.03 -22.11 -27.06
C GLY A 852 -23.83 -22.24 -27.97
N SER A 853 -22.70 -21.69 -27.52
CA SER A 853 -21.37 -21.80 -28.11
C SER A 853 -20.36 -22.30 -27.08
N ALA A 854 -19.41 -23.10 -27.55
CA ALA A 854 -18.26 -23.52 -26.76
C ALA A 854 -17.00 -23.42 -27.61
N ALA A 855 -15.90 -22.98 -26.99
CA ALA A 855 -14.58 -22.89 -27.62
C ALA A 855 -13.47 -23.45 -26.73
N ALA A 856 -12.45 -24.02 -27.36
CA ALA A 856 -11.18 -24.39 -26.74
C ALA A 856 -10.04 -23.85 -27.61
N ASN A 857 -9.15 -23.05 -27.03
CA ASN A 857 -8.04 -22.42 -27.72
C ASN A 857 -6.72 -22.74 -27.00
N ALA A 858 -5.72 -23.19 -27.74
CA ALA A 858 -4.39 -23.47 -27.23
C ALA A 858 -3.34 -22.70 -28.06
N ARG A 859 -2.43 -21.98 -27.40
CA ARG A 859 -1.36 -21.21 -28.06
C ARG A 859 0.01 -21.61 -27.51
N ALA A 860 1.00 -21.70 -28.40
CA ALA A 860 2.39 -21.93 -28.03
C ALA A 860 3.34 -21.22 -29.00
N GLY A 861 4.50 -20.79 -28.51
CA GLY A 861 5.55 -20.17 -29.32
C GLY A 861 6.90 -20.24 -28.62
N LEU A 862 7.98 -20.08 -29.38
CA LEU A 862 9.33 -20.01 -28.84
C LEU A 862 9.81 -18.55 -28.77
N ASP A 863 10.67 -18.25 -27.81
CA ASP A 863 11.32 -16.94 -27.73
C ASP A 863 12.42 -16.81 -28.81
N GLY A 864 12.31 -15.80 -29.67
CA GLY A 864 13.19 -15.57 -30.83
C GLY A 864 13.00 -16.54 -32.00
N SER A 865 11.88 -17.26 -32.07
CA SER A 865 11.51 -18.08 -33.24
C SER A 865 10.53 -17.33 -34.12
N ALA A 866 10.72 -17.53 -35.42
CA ALA A 866 9.88 -16.97 -36.46
C ALA A 866 8.43 -17.45 -36.43
N VAL A 867 8.03 -18.46 -35.64
CA VAL A 867 6.62 -18.94 -35.60
C VAL A 867 6.04 -19.09 -34.18
N SER A 868 4.86 -18.50 -33.99
CA SER A 868 3.92 -18.82 -32.91
C SER A 868 2.67 -19.49 -33.49
N VAL A 869 2.17 -20.53 -32.83
CA VAL A 869 1.03 -21.34 -33.31
C VAL A 869 -0.16 -21.25 -32.35
N LEU A 870 -1.37 -21.28 -32.92
CA LEU A 870 -2.62 -21.41 -32.17
C LEU A 870 -3.53 -22.47 -32.81
N GLY A 871 -4.04 -23.37 -31.98
CA GLY A 871 -5.12 -24.30 -32.31
C GLY A 871 -6.42 -23.84 -31.67
N GLY A 872 -7.48 -23.72 -32.46
CA GLY A 872 -8.82 -23.38 -31.98
C GLY A 872 -9.82 -24.45 -32.38
N ALA A 873 -10.69 -24.86 -31.46
CA ALA A 873 -11.83 -25.71 -31.72
C ALA A 873 -13.08 -25.02 -31.17
N ALA A 874 -14.14 -24.92 -31.97
CA ALA A 874 -15.39 -24.30 -31.59
C ALA A 874 -16.59 -25.10 -32.11
N VAL A 875 -17.69 -25.08 -31.36
CA VAL A 875 -18.91 -25.79 -31.74
C VAL A 875 -20.15 -24.99 -31.38
N SER A 876 -21.19 -25.09 -32.22
CA SER A 876 -22.55 -24.75 -31.80
C SER A 876 -23.11 -25.89 -30.95
N VAL A 877 -23.57 -25.60 -29.74
CA VAL A 877 -23.94 -26.61 -28.74
C VAL A 877 -25.44 -26.89 -28.80
N ALA A 878 -25.79 -28.17 -28.92
CA ALA A 878 -27.16 -28.69 -28.88
C ALA A 878 -27.18 -30.13 -28.32
N GLY A 879 -26.56 -30.34 -27.16
CA GLY A 879 -26.35 -31.64 -26.52
C GLY A 879 -24.99 -31.73 -25.82
N GLU A 880 -24.49 -32.95 -25.67
CA GLU A 880 -23.13 -33.23 -25.19
C GLU A 880 -22.09 -32.91 -26.29
N ALA A 881 -20.94 -32.34 -25.93
CA ALA A 881 -19.76 -32.21 -26.79
C ALA A 881 -18.47 -32.10 -25.96
N LEU A 882 -17.36 -32.63 -26.49
CA LEU A 882 -16.01 -32.48 -25.94
C LEU A 882 -15.08 -31.82 -26.96
N LEU A 883 -14.52 -30.68 -26.61
CA LEU A 883 -13.57 -29.93 -27.44
C LEU A 883 -12.17 -30.02 -26.82
N VAL A 884 -11.15 -30.26 -27.64
CA VAL A 884 -9.74 -30.34 -27.22
C VAL A 884 -8.84 -29.56 -28.17
N ALA A 885 -8.22 -28.49 -27.69
CA ALA A 885 -7.16 -27.81 -28.41
C ALA A 885 -5.80 -28.08 -27.73
N ARG A 886 -4.77 -28.39 -28.52
CA ARG A 886 -3.40 -28.55 -28.04
C ARG A 886 -2.43 -27.77 -28.92
N ALA A 887 -1.47 -27.09 -28.30
CA ALA A 887 -0.41 -26.40 -29.01
C ALA A 887 0.95 -26.61 -28.32
N GLN A 888 2.00 -26.81 -29.11
CA GLN A 888 3.38 -26.89 -28.65
C GLN A 888 4.33 -26.37 -29.75
N ALA A 889 5.50 -25.88 -29.38
CA ALA A 889 6.56 -25.49 -30.32
C ALA A 889 7.92 -26.04 -29.85
N GLY A 890 8.73 -26.53 -30.79
CA GLY A 890 10.04 -27.12 -30.54
C GLY A 890 10.00 -28.56 -29.98
N ASP A 891 10.91 -29.41 -30.47
CA ASP A 891 11.14 -30.82 -30.05
C ASP A 891 9.86 -31.69 -29.96
N ALA A 892 8.93 -31.51 -30.90
CA ALA A 892 7.64 -32.19 -30.90
C ALA A 892 7.67 -33.55 -31.64
N ALA A 893 7.00 -34.57 -31.06
CA ALA A 893 6.77 -35.86 -31.71
C ALA A 893 5.61 -35.79 -32.72
N ALA A 894 5.47 -36.83 -33.56
CA ALA A 894 4.42 -36.93 -34.59
C ALA A 894 3.00 -36.76 -34.01
N LEU A 895 2.16 -36.00 -34.73
CA LEU A 895 0.76 -35.75 -34.38
C LEU A 895 0.01 -37.08 -34.20
N GLN A 896 -0.80 -37.18 -33.14
CA GLN A 896 -1.72 -38.30 -32.93
C GLN A 896 -3.13 -37.75 -32.72
N PRO A 897 -4.15 -38.29 -33.41
CA PRO A 897 -5.53 -37.86 -33.22
C PRO A 897 -6.01 -38.16 -31.80
N ASP A 898 -6.63 -37.17 -31.15
CA ASP A 898 -7.36 -37.39 -29.92
C ASP A 898 -8.74 -37.98 -30.24
N ARG A 899 -8.78 -39.31 -30.44
CA ARG A 899 -9.99 -40.04 -30.85
C ARG A 899 -11.13 -40.03 -29.81
N ALA A 900 -10.92 -39.39 -28.66
CA ALA A 900 -11.94 -39.20 -27.63
C ALA A 900 -12.68 -37.86 -27.76
N ALA A 901 -12.15 -36.88 -28.50
CA ALA A 901 -12.72 -35.54 -28.65
C ALA A 901 -13.69 -35.45 -29.84
N ASP A 902 -14.75 -34.64 -29.69
CA ASP A 902 -15.76 -34.36 -30.72
C ASP A 902 -15.35 -33.19 -31.62
N ALA A 903 -14.50 -32.28 -31.13
CA ALA A 903 -13.77 -31.32 -31.94
C ALA A 903 -12.34 -31.19 -31.41
N TYR A 904 -11.36 -31.14 -32.31
CA TYR A 904 -9.97 -30.98 -31.94
C TYR A 904 -9.14 -30.15 -32.93
N ALA A 905 -8.17 -29.44 -32.36
CA ALA A 905 -7.13 -28.74 -33.08
C ALA A 905 -5.79 -28.97 -32.35
N ILE A 906 -4.92 -29.80 -32.92
CA ILE A 906 -3.59 -30.10 -32.37
C ILE A 906 -2.57 -29.46 -33.30
N VAL A 907 -1.83 -28.46 -32.83
CA VAL A 907 -0.91 -27.67 -33.67
C VAL A 907 0.50 -27.71 -33.09
N HIS A 908 1.48 -28.08 -33.91
CA HIS A 908 2.90 -28.04 -33.54
C HIS A 908 3.63 -27.04 -34.42
N GLY A 909 4.29 -26.07 -33.80
CA GLY A 909 5.23 -25.17 -34.47
C GLY A 909 6.65 -25.71 -34.44
N ASP A 910 7.45 -25.35 -35.45
CA ASP A 910 8.90 -25.63 -35.50
C ASP A 910 9.22 -27.13 -35.29
N ILE A 911 8.69 -27.97 -36.18
CA ILE A 911 8.87 -29.43 -36.11
C ILE A 911 10.27 -29.87 -36.57
N THR A 912 10.78 -30.97 -36.00
CA THR A 912 12.10 -31.49 -36.36
C THR A 912 12.16 -32.06 -37.79
N ASP A 913 13.33 -32.00 -38.44
CA ASP A 913 13.59 -32.64 -39.75
C ASP A 913 13.16 -34.11 -39.81
N ALA A 914 13.32 -34.83 -38.70
CA ALA A 914 12.92 -36.23 -38.59
C ALA A 914 11.39 -36.40 -38.63
N ALA A 915 10.64 -35.50 -37.99
CA ALA A 915 9.19 -35.46 -38.05
C ALA A 915 8.71 -35.07 -39.46
N LEU A 916 9.32 -34.05 -40.06
CA LEU A 916 9.01 -33.60 -41.42
C LEU A 916 9.25 -34.71 -42.45
N THR A 917 10.41 -35.36 -42.41
CA THR A 917 10.74 -36.49 -43.29
C THR A 917 9.74 -37.64 -43.16
N THR A 918 9.22 -37.88 -41.95
CA THR A 918 8.23 -38.94 -41.71
C THR A 918 6.89 -38.60 -42.38
N ILE A 919 6.44 -37.35 -42.27
CA ILE A 919 5.18 -36.87 -42.88
C ILE A 919 5.29 -36.92 -44.41
N LEU A 920 6.40 -36.44 -44.98
CA LEU A 920 6.59 -36.38 -46.43
C LEU A 920 6.80 -37.76 -47.08
N ARG A 921 7.15 -38.80 -46.32
CA ARG A 921 7.46 -40.13 -46.88
C ARG A 921 6.28 -40.78 -47.59
N ASP A 922 5.09 -40.57 -47.05
CA ASP A 922 3.87 -41.26 -47.49
C ASP A 922 2.93 -40.32 -48.30
N ASN A 923 3.39 -39.09 -48.63
CA ASN A 923 2.64 -38.04 -49.34
C ASN A 923 3.47 -37.45 -50.51
N ASP A 924 3.37 -38.05 -51.70
CA ASP A 924 4.25 -37.78 -52.84
C ASP A 924 3.99 -36.41 -53.48
N ALA A 925 2.74 -35.94 -53.53
CA ALA A 925 2.38 -34.64 -54.08
C ALA A 925 2.79 -33.50 -53.14
N VAL A 926 2.56 -33.66 -51.83
CA VAL A 926 3.04 -32.69 -50.81
C VAL A 926 4.58 -32.65 -50.80
N ARG A 927 5.27 -33.79 -50.84
CA ARG A 927 6.73 -33.85 -50.94
C ARG A 927 7.26 -33.18 -52.20
N GLY A 928 6.59 -33.35 -53.35
CA GLY A 928 6.94 -32.68 -54.60
C GLY A 928 6.77 -31.16 -54.54
N ALA A 929 5.81 -30.66 -53.75
CA ALA A 929 5.53 -29.24 -53.59
C ALA A 929 6.48 -28.53 -52.61
N PHE A 930 6.88 -29.20 -51.52
CA PHE A 930 7.76 -28.63 -50.47
C PHE A 930 9.25 -28.66 -50.84
N GLY A 931 9.67 -29.60 -51.69
CA GLY A 931 11.08 -29.75 -52.06
C GLY A 931 11.96 -30.25 -50.89
N ASP A 932 13.27 -30.02 -50.98
CA ASP A 932 14.27 -30.52 -50.02
C ASP A 932 14.74 -29.46 -49.00
N ASP A 933 14.30 -28.19 -49.12
CA ASP A 933 14.84 -27.04 -48.36
C ASP A 933 13.68 -26.23 -47.73
N VAL A 934 13.13 -26.76 -46.65
CA VAL A 934 12.05 -26.13 -45.87
C VAL A 934 12.66 -25.42 -44.67
N GLU A 935 12.50 -24.11 -44.62
CA GLU A 935 13.11 -23.25 -43.60
C GLU A 935 12.35 -23.27 -42.29
N ILE A 936 11.02 -23.34 -42.39
CA ILE A 936 10.10 -23.44 -41.25
C ILE A 936 9.06 -24.49 -41.57
N ALA A 937 8.79 -25.38 -40.62
CA ALA A 937 7.72 -26.36 -40.74
C ALA A 937 6.82 -26.36 -39.51
N SER A 938 5.52 -26.25 -39.75
CA SER A 938 4.47 -26.36 -38.71
C SER A 938 3.44 -27.38 -39.15
N THR A 939 2.86 -28.10 -38.21
CA THR A 939 1.84 -29.11 -38.51
C THR A 939 0.58 -28.85 -37.71
N ALA A 940 -0.57 -29.20 -38.27
CA ALA A 940 -1.81 -29.25 -37.52
C ALA A 940 -2.58 -30.51 -37.83
N LEU A 941 -3.36 -30.97 -36.86
CA LEU A 941 -4.38 -31.98 -37.03
C LEU A 941 -5.69 -31.34 -36.60
N LEU A 942 -6.53 -31.02 -37.58
CA LEU A 942 -7.81 -30.34 -37.40
C LEU A 942 -8.93 -31.33 -37.72
N GLY A 943 -9.92 -31.45 -36.84
CA GLY A 943 -11.01 -32.36 -37.11
C GLY A 943 -12.02 -32.46 -36.01
N GLY A 944 -13.10 -33.20 -36.27
CA GLY A 944 -14.16 -33.40 -35.30
C GLY A 944 -15.34 -34.11 -35.90
N ALA A 945 -16.14 -34.70 -35.02
CA ALA A 945 -17.37 -35.39 -35.35
C ALA A 945 -18.48 -34.97 -34.39
N LYS A 946 -19.73 -34.95 -34.89
CA LYS A 946 -20.88 -34.63 -34.07
C LYS A 946 -21.05 -35.66 -32.93
N ALA A 947 -21.02 -35.17 -31.70
CA ALA A 947 -21.07 -35.98 -30.48
C ALA A 947 -22.44 -36.61 -30.20
N ALA A 948 -23.48 -35.76 -30.10
CA ALA A 948 -24.87 -36.09 -29.73
C ALA A 948 -25.83 -34.92 -30.11
N GLY A 949 -27.14 -35.08 -29.88
CA GLY A 949 -28.12 -33.98 -30.05
C GLY A 949 -29.05 -34.05 -31.26
N THR A 950 -30.15 -33.29 -31.21
CA THR A 950 -31.15 -33.18 -32.30
C THR A 950 -30.92 -31.91 -33.11
N GLY A 951 -30.61 -32.04 -34.41
CA GLY A 951 -30.31 -30.91 -35.30
C GLY A 951 -28.89 -30.96 -35.87
N ALA A 952 -28.59 -30.10 -36.84
CA ALA A 952 -27.23 -29.99 -37.38
C ALA A 952 -26.30 -29.30 -36.37
N GLN A 953 -25.06 -29.79 -36.27
CA GLN A 953 -24.00 -29.18 -35.47
C GLN A 953 -22.92 -28.64 -36.40
N THR A 954 -22.45 -27.42 -36.13
CA THR A 954 -21.34 -26.81 -36.86
C THR A 954 -20.10 -26.90 -35.98
N ILE A 955 -19.07 -27.55 -36.51
CA ILE A 955 -17.75 -27.71 -35.88
C ILE A 955 -16.77 -26.85 -36.67
N THR A 956 -16.08 -25.94 -36.00
CA THR A 956 -15.07 -25.07 -36.58
C THR A 956 -13.74 -25.34 -35.91
N ASN A 957 -12.74 -25.77 -36.67
CA ASN A 957 -11.37 -25.95 -36.19
C ASN A 957 -10.44 -25.01 -36.95
N THR A 958 -9.55 -24.34 -36.23
CA THR A 958 -8.66 -23.33 -36.77
C THR A 958 -7.22 -23.62 -36.38
N MET A 959 -6.32 -23.42 -37.33
CA MET A 959 -4.89 -23.26 -37.12
C MET A 959 -4.54 -21.82 -37.46
N THR A 960 -3.89 -21.12 -36.54
CA THR A 960 -3.32 -19.79 -36.79
C THR A 960 -1.81 -19.86 -36.64
N LEU A 961 -1.10 -19.23 -37.58
CA LEU A 961 0.35 -19.10 -37.61
C LEU A 961 0.72 -17.62 -37.61
N ASP A 962 1.41 -17.16 -36.58
CA ASP A 962 2.05 -15.84 -36.54
C ASP A 962 3.51 -16.01 -36.98
N ILE A 963 3.91 -15.40 -38.11
CA ILE A 963 5.23 -15.56 -38.72
C ILE A 963 6.02 -14.26 -38.68
N THR A 964 7.14 -14.21 -37.97
CA THR A 964 8.05 -13.06 -37.93
C THR A 964 9.02 -13.09 -39.12
N LEU A 965 8.82 -12.22 -40.10
CA LEU A 965 9.58 -12.23 -41.36
C LEU A 965 11.06 -11.90 -41.19
N ALA A 966 11.42 -11.14 -40.15
CA ALA A 966 12.82 -10.75 -39.88
C ALA A 966 13.66 -11.90 -39.30
N GLU A 967 13.02 -12.96 -38.83
CA GLU A 967 13.66 -14.13 -38.24
C GLU A 967 13.82 -15.28 -39.26
N LEU A 968 13.35 -15.08 -40.49
CA LEU A 968 13.61 -15.94 -41.65
C LEU A 968 14.99 -15.61 -42.27
N ASP A 969 15.78 -16.64 -42.55
CA ASP A 969 17.00 -16.62 -43.37
C ASP A 969 16.71 -16.15 -44.80
N ALA A 970 15.59 -16.57 -45.41
CA ALA A 970 15.09 -16.02 -46.67
C ALA A 970 13.58 -16.26 -46.86
N VAL A 971 12.79 -15.18 -46.99
CA VAL A 971 11.37 -15.29 -47.32
C VAL A 971 11.18 -15.90 -48.71
N GLY A 972 10.64 -17.11 -48.75
CA GLY A 972 10.50 -17.95 -49.93
C GLY A 972 9.06 -18.13 -50.41
N ARG A 973 8.77 -19.29 -51.04
CA ARG A 973 7.39 -19.68 -51.37
C ARG A 973 6.81 -20.46 -50.20
N SER A 974 5.65 -20.03 -49.74
CA SER A 974 4.92 -20.71 -48.66
C SER A 974 3.85 -21.65 -49.18
N MET A 975 3.81 -22.85 -48.59
CA MET A 975 2.92 -23.93 -48.98
C MET A 975 2.10 -24.43 -47.79
N ILE A 976 0.85 -24.84 -48.05
CA ILE A 976 0.06 -25.69 -47.15
C ILE A 976 -0.11 -27.06 -47.82
N GLY A 977 0.52 -28.10 -47.26
CA GLY A 977 0.25 -29.49 -47.56
C GLY A 977 -0.99 -29.98 -46.81
N LEU A 978 -1.86 -30.70 -47.51
CA LEU A 978 -3.03 -31.39 -47.00
C LEU A 978 -2.72 -32.89 -47.03
N VAL A 979 -2.73 -33.53 -45.86
CA VAL A 979 -2.32 -34.92 -45.70
C VAL A 979 -3.32 -35.67 -44.82
N ASP A 980 -3.56 -36.93 -45.15
CA ASP A 980 -4.37 -37.86 -44.33
C ASP A 980 -5.79 -37.35 -44.01
N GLY A 981 -6.50 -36.81 -45.00
CA GLY A 981 -7.93 -36.56 -44.92
C GLY A 981 -8.70 -37.82 -44.53
N THR A 982 -9.66 -37.71 -43.61
CA THR A 982 -10.49 -38.84 -43.21
C THR A 982 -11.86 -38.38 -42.74
N VAL A 983 -12.89 -39.03 -43.27
CA VAL A 983 -14.27 -38.79 -42.84
C VAL A 983 -14.55 -39.60 -41.58
N LEU A 984 -15.21 -38.94 -40.63
CA LEU A 984 -15.56 -39.54 -39.35
C LEU A 984 -17.03 -39.96 -39.38
N GLY A 985 -17.30 -41.23 -39.03
CA GLY A 985 -18.65 -41.80 -38.90
C GLY A 985 -19.54 -41.67 -40.14
N ALA A 986 -20.86 -41.70 -39.92
CA ALA A 986 -21.88 -41.49 -40.95
C ALA A 986 -22.57 -40.14 -40.71
N GLY A 987 -22.86 -39.38 -41.77
CA GLY A 987 -23.62 -38.11 -41.68
C GLY A 987 -22.81 -36.82 -41.94
N PHE A 988 -21.83 -36.87 -42.84
CA PHE A 988 -21.19 -35.68 -43.42
C PHE A 988 -22.21 -34.91 -44.29
N ASP A 989 -22.51 -33.65 -43.95
CA ASP A 989 -23.40 -32.80 -44.76
C ASP A 989 -22.60 -31.88 -45.70
N ASP A 990 -21.68 -31.08 -45.14
CA ASP A 990 -20.75 -30.25 -45.90
C ASP A 990 -19.47 -29.94 -45.11
N LEU A 991 -18.41 -29.63 -45.86
CA LEU A 991 -17.11 -29.18 -45.37
C LEU A 991 -16.70 -27.91 -46.09
N ARG A 992 -16.11 -26.96 -45.37
CA ARG A 992 -15.50 -25.76 -45.93
C ARG A 992 -14.09 -25.57 -45.39
N LEU A 993 -13.14 -25.38 -46.30
CA LEU A 993 -11.77 -24.96 -46.02
C LEU A 993 -11.62 -23.50 -46.41
N ASP A 994 -11.17 -22.66 -45.47
CA ASP A 994 -10.80 -21.27 -45.71
C ASP A 994 -9.35 -21.05 -45.27
N VAL A 995 -8.56 -20.38 -46.11
CA VAL A 995 -7.22 -19.89 -45.79
C VAL A 995 -7.21 -18.37 -45.95
N ALA A 996 -6.87 -17.63 -44.91
CA ALA A 996 -6.84 -16.18 -44.91
C ALA A 996 -5.52 -15.65 -44.34
N VAL A 997 -5.17 -14.40 -44.70
CA VAL A 997 -4.01 -13.69 -44.15
C VAL A 997 -4.45 -12.32 -43.65
N ASP A 998 -4.10 -11.99 -42.41
CA ASP A 998 -4.59 -10.77 -41.76
C ASP A 998 -4.03 -9.50 -42.42
N GLY A 999 -4.87 -8.47 -42.56
CA GLY A 999 -4.52 -7.20 -43.21
C GLY A 999 -4.80 -7.14 -44.71
N PHE A 1000 -5.18 -8.27 -45.33
CA PHE A 1000 -5.66 -8.33 -46.72
C PHE A 1000 -7.19 -8.46 -46.73
N ASP A 1001 -7.85 -7.83 -47.72
CA ASP A 1001 -9.31 -7.69 -47.81
C ASP A 1001 -10.01 -9.03 -47.52
N THR A 1002 -11.00 -9.01 -46.61
CA THR A 1002 -11.63 -10.11 -45.85
C THR A 1002 -12.11 -11.38 -46.60
N ALA A 1003 -11.86 -11.50 -47.90
CA ALA A 1003 -12.03 -12.73 -48.65
C ALA A 1003 -10.83 -13.66 -48.40
N ALA A 1004 -11.10 -14.90 -47.99
CA ALA A 1004 -10.07 -15.92 -47.85
C ALA A 1004 -9.22 -16.00 -49.14
N LEU A 1005 -7.89 -16.03 -49.00
CA LEU A 1005 -6.94 -16.27 -50.09
C LEU A 1005 -7.26 -17.58 -50.83
N TYR A 1006 -7.81 -18.55 -50.10
CA TYR A 1006 -8.33 -19.78 -50.66
C TYR A 1006 -9.62 -20.14 -49.92
N SER A 1007 -10.69 -20.45 -50.64
CA SER A 1007 -11.93 -20.97 -50.06
C SER A 1007 -12.47 -22.10 -50.91
N ARG A 1008 -12.73 -23.25 -50.31
CA ARG A 1008 -13.32 -24.39 -51.00
C ARG A 1008 -14.38 -25.07 -50.15
N ARG A 1009 -15.54 -25.30 -50.76
CA ARG A 1009 -16.66 -26.04 -50.18
C ARG A 1009 -16.75 -27.43 -50.81
N PHE A 1010 -17.06 -28.43 -50.00
CA PHE A 1010 -17.30 -29.81 -50.39
C PHE A 1010 -18.68 -30.20 -49.88
N ASP A 1011 -19.55 -30.66 -50.79
CA ASP A 1011 -20.90 -31.10 -50.46
C ASP A 1011 -21.01 -32.64 -50.36
N ASP A 1012 -19.89 -33.36 -50.57
CA ASP A 1012 -19.84 -34.82 -50.44
C ASP A 1012 -18.49 -35.34 -49.93
N GLU A 1013 -18.59 -36.47 -49.22
CA GLU A 1013 -17.50 -37.19 -48.56
C GLU A 1013 -16.32 -37.49 -49.49
N ALA A 1014 -16.60 -38.08 -50.65
CA ALA A 1014 -15.58 -38.59 -51.57
C ALA A 1014 -14.75 -37.46 -52.18
N SER A 1015 -15.37 -36.30 -52.41
CA SER A 1015 -14.69 -35.11 -52.91
C SER A 1015 -13.76 -34.46 -51.88
N ALA A 1016 -14.13 -34.51 -50.60
CA ALA A 1016 -13.32 -34.00 -49.50
C ALA A 1016 -12.14 -34.96 -49.21
N ASP A 1017 -12.42 -36.25 -49.05
CA ASP A 1017 -11.41 -37.29 -48.78
C ASP A 1017 -10.29 -37.27 -49.84
N ALA A 1018 -10.66 -37.29 -51.12
CA ALA A 1018 -9.69 -37.27 -52.22
C ALA A 1018 -8.88 -35.96 -52.31
N PHE A 1019 -9.38 -34.84 -51.76
CA PHE A 1019 -8.68 -33.57 -51.78
C PHE A 1019 -7.67 -33.44 -50.63
N PHE A 1020 -7.95 -34.02 -49.48
CA PHE A 1020 -7.09 -33.96 -48.29
C PHE A 1020 -6.14 -35.17 -48.15
N ASP A 1021 -6.20 -36.15 -49.05
CA ASP A 1021 -5.32 -37.34 -49.05
C ASP A 1021 -3.84 -36.96 -49.31
N ASP A 1022 -3.54 -36.27 -50.41
CA ASP A 1022 -2.18 -35.84 -50.81
C ASP A 1022 -2.25 -34.65 -51.79
N ALA A 1023 -2.41 -33.42 -51.28
CA ALA A 1023 -2.51 -32.20 -52.09
C ALA A 1023 -1.78 -31.01 -51.46
N ALA A 1024 -1.40 -30.01 -52.26
CA ALA A 1024 -0.75 -28.80 -51.76
C ALA A 1024 -1.40 -27.50 -52.29
N ILE A 1025 -1.46 -26.49 -51.43
CA ILE A 1025 -1.93 -25.14 -51.73
C ILE A 1025 -0.72 -24.20 -51.68
N ASP A 1026 -0.48 -23.49 -52.77
CA ASP A 1026 0.57 -22.48 -52.89
C ASP A 1026 0.03 -21.10 -52.48
N LEU A 1027 0.62 -20.56 -51.42
CA LEU A 1027 0.30 -19.23 -50.90
C LEU A 1027 1.20 -18.16 -51.50
N GLY A 1028 2.23 -18.52 -52.27
CA GLY A 1028 3.18 -17.56 -52.83
C GLY A 1028 4.17 -17.01 -51.79
N ASP A 1029 4.70 -15.82 -52.06
CA ASP A 1029 5.75 -15.17 -51.28
C ASP A 1029 5.18 -14.39 -50.09
N LEU A 1030 5.59 -14.73 -48.86
CA LEU A 1030 5.06 -14.10 -47.64
C LEU A 1030 5.39 -12.60 -47.52
N SER A 1031 6.45 -12.13 -48.18
CA SER A 1031 6.80 -10.70 -48.17
C SER A 1031 5.75 -9.85 -48.88
N ALA A 1032 4.96 -10.46 -49.79
CA ALA A 1032 3.81 -9.81 -50.41
C ALA A 1032 2.68 -9.54 -49.41
N TYR A 1033 2.70 -10.22 -48.26
CA TYR A 1033 1.72 -10.11 -47.19
C TYR A 1033 2.21 -9.33 -45.96
N ASP A 1034 3.39 -8.71 -46.00
CA ASP A 1034 3.84 -7.85 -44.91
C ASP A 1034 2.93 -6.63 -44.80
N ASN A 1035 2.24 -6.53 -43.66
CA ASN A 1035 1.37 -5.41 -43.32
C ASN A 1035 2.13 -4.17 -42.81
N GLY A 1036 3.47 -4.21 -42.84
CA GLY A 1036 4.37 -3.14 -42.39
C GLY A 1036 4.81 -3.29 -40.94
N PHE A 1037 4.40 -4.36 -40.24
CA PHE A 1037 4.81 -4.69 -38.89
C PHE A 1037 5.81 -5.86 -38.83
N GLY A 1038 6.18 -6.44 -39.98
CA GLY A 1038 7.16 -7.52 -40.05
C GLY A 1038 6.66 -8.87 -39.52
N VAL A 1039 5.35 -9.01 -39.29
CA VAL A 1039 4.68 -10.25 -38.90
C VAL A 1039 3.52 -10.54 -39.86
N VAL A 1040 3.45 -11.77 -40.37
CA VAL A 1040 2.36 -12.27 -41.22
C VAL A 1040 1.54 -13.30 -40.43
N THR A 1041 0.23 -13.10 -40.31
CA THR A 1041 -0.68 -14.04 -39.62
C THR A 1041 -1.50 -14.81 -40.65
N ILE A 1042 -1.32 -16.13 -40.71
CA ILE A 1042 -2.06 -17.05 -41.59
C ILE A 1042 -3.10 -17.79 -40.76
N ASN A 1043 -4.35 -17.76 -41.22
CA ASN A 1043 -5.49 -18.44 -40.59
C ASN A 1043 -6.01 -19.54 -41.53
N VAL A 1044 -5.93 -20.79 -41.09
CA VAL A 1044 -6.51 -21.96 -41.81
C VAL A 1044 -7.69 -22.48 -41.00
N THR A 1045 -8.89 -22.41 -41.56
CA THR A 1045 -10.15 -22.78 -40.89
C THR A 1045 -10.85 -23.91 -41.63
N LEU A 1046 -11.20 -24.94 -40.88
CA LEU A 1046 -11.98 -26.09 -41.33
C LEU A 1046 -13.35 -26.07 -40.64
N THR A 1047 -14.41 -25.81 -41.39
CA THR A 1047 -15.79 -25.80 -40.88
C THR A 1047 -16.56 -26.99 -41.42
N THR A 1048 -17.05 -27.86 -40.55
CA THR A 1048 -17.85 -29.04 -40.91
C THR A 1048 -19.24 -28.92 -40.33
N THR A 1049 -20.27 -29.21 -41.14
CA THR A 1049 -21.64 -29.36 -40.66
C THR A 1049 -22.03 -30.83 -40.71
N ALA A 1050 -22.58 -31.35 -39.62
CA ALA A 1050 -23.05 -32.73 -39.54
C ALA A 1050 -24.41 -32.84 -38.84
N SER A 1051 -25.30 -33.64 -39.42
CA SER A 1051 -26.67 -33.83 -38.95
C SER A 1051 -26.83 -35.14 -38.16
N GLU A 1052 -25.99 -36.16 -38.41
CA GLU A 1052 -26.01 -37.44 -37.71
C GLU A 1052 -24.88 -37.58 -36.69
N ARG A 1053 -25.13 -38.39 -35.66
CA ARG A 1053 -24.14 -38.68 -34.63
C ARG A 1053 -22.94 -39.43 -35.22
N GLY A 1054 -21.75 -38.95 -34.90
CA GLY A 1054 -20.48 -39.47 -35.37
C GLY A 1054 -20.06 -38.93 -36.73
N GLY A 1055 -20.94 -38.20 -37.46
CA GLY A 1055 -20.61 -37.57 -38.74
C GLY A 1055 -19.64 -36.40 -38.56
N GLY A 1056 -18.58 -36.35 -39.38
CA GLY A 1056 -17.55 -35.32 -39.27
C GLY A 1056 -16.40 -35.51 -40.26
N PHE A 1057 -15.35 -34.72 -40.09
CA PHE A 1057 -14.16 -34.77 -40.95
C PHE A 1057 -12.91 -34.42 -40.14
N ALA A 1058 -11.78 -34.99 -40.54
CA ALA A 1058 -10.46 -34.71 -39.99
C ALA A 1058 -9.43 -34.62 -41.10
N ALA A 1059 -8.45 -33.75 -40.95
CA ALA A 1059 -7.30 -33.67 -41.83
C ALA A 1059 -6.05 -33.24 -41.05
N ALA A 1060 -4.90 -33.76 -41.47
CA ALA A 1060 -3.62 -33.21 -41.09
C ALA A 1060 -3.16 -32.18 -42.14
N LEU A 1061 -2.49 -31.14 -41.65
CA LEU A 1061 -2.00 -30.02 -42.42
C LEU A 1061 -0.51 -29.86 -42.12
N LEU A 1062 0.26 -29.52 -43.14
CA LEU A 1062 1.66 -29.15 -43.04
C LEU A 1062 1.81 -27.75 -43.64
N PHE A 1063 2.33 -26.80 -42.89
CA PHE A 1063 2.75 -25.52 -43.41
C PHE A 1063 4.28 -25.51 -43.53
N GLY A 1064 4.81 -24.86 -44.57
CA GLY A 1064 6.21 -24.51 -44.58
C GLY A 1064 6.59 -23.47 -45.62
N ASP A 1065 7.65 -22.72 -45.29
CA ASP A 1065 8.29 -21.77 -46.19
C ASP A 1065 9.51 -22.42 -46.84
N ILE A 1066 9.56 -22.38 -48.16
CA ILE A 1066 10.62 -23.01 -48.97
C ILE A 1066 11.60 -21.92 -49.32
N GLY A 1067 12.78 -21.92 -48.70
CA GLY A 1067 13.78 -20.86 -48.79
C GLY A 1067 14.16 -20.48 -50.23
N GLY A 1068 14.76 -19.30 -50.41
CA GLY A 1068 14.92 -18.59 -51.70
C GLY A 1068 15.73 -19.23 -52.85
N VAL A 1069 15.92 -20.55 -52.89
CA VAL A 1069 16.49 -21.26 -54.05
C VAL A 1069 15.40 -21.57 -55.09
N SER A 1070 15.73 -21.34 -56.37
CA SER A 1070 14.83 -21.57 -57.50
C SER A 1070 14.38 -23.03 -57.59
N VAL A 1071 13.22 -23.33 -57.04
CA VAL A 1071 12.54 -24.62 -57.19
C VAL A 1071 12.21 -24.80 -58.69
N GLU A 1072 12.68 -25.89 -59.31
CA GLU A 1072 12.16 -26.32 -60.62
C GLU A 1072 10.66 -26.60 -60.48
N ASP A 1073 9.87 -26.07 -61.41
CA ASP A 1073 8.40 -26.18 -61.50
C ASP A 1073 7.88 -27.54 -60.99
N PRO A 1074 6.97 -27.58 -59.99
CA PRO A 1074 6.56 -28.83 -59.35
C PRO A 1074 6.00 -29.81 -60.38
N GLY A 1075 6.61 -30.99 -60.48
CA GLY A 1075 6.21 -32.03 -61.44
C GLY A 1075 4.82 -32.61 -61.14
N GLU A 1076 4.00 -32.78 -62.18
CA GLU A 1076 2.73 -33.53 -62.38
C GLU A 1076 1.78 -33.87 -61.19
N GLY A 1077 1.89 -33.26 -60.02
CA GLY A 1077 0.95 -33.38 -58.89
C GLY A 1077 -0.07 -32.22 -58.82
N PRO A 1078 -1.21 -32.39 -58.11
CA PRO A 1078 -2.22 -31.34 -57.95
C PRO A 1078 -1.75 -30.24 -56.98
N VAL A 1079 -1.05 -29.23 -57.51
CA VAL A 1079 -0.74 -27.98 -56.79
C VAL A 1079 -1.80 -26.94 -57.15
N PHE A 1080 -2.52 -26.43 -56.15
CA PHE A 1080 -3.52 -25.38 -56.33
C PHE A 1080 -2.92 -24.02 -56.00
N THR A 1081 -3.15 -23.01 -56.84
CA THR A 1081 -2.69 -21.64 -56.55
C THR A 1081 -3.82 -20.80 -55.95
N ALA A 1082 -3.50 -19.92 -55.00
CA ALA A 1082 -4.47 -19.01 -54.39
C ALA A 1082 -5.22 -18.09 -55.41
N ALA A 1083 -4.73 -17.97 -56.65
CA ALA A 1083 -5.34 -17.15 -57.70
C ALA A 1083 -6.56 -17.80 -58.40
N GLU A 1084 -6.88 -19.07 -58.14
CA GLU A 1084 -8.01 -19.77 -58.75
C GLU A 1084 -9.26 -19.77 -57.84
N VAL A 1085 -9.89 -18.61 -57.64
CA VAL A 1085 -11.21 -18.53 -56.97
C VAL A 1085 -12.16 -17.70 -57.82
N PHE A 1086 -13.02 -18.37 -58.59
CA PHE A 1086 -14.44 -18.05 -58.81
C PHE A 1086 -15.02 -19.08 -59.80
N ASP A 1087 -15.74 -20.08 -59.29
CA ASP A 1087 -16.76 -20.78 -60.09
C ASP A 1087 -18.14 -20.60 -59.46
N ALA A 1088 -19.11 -20.56 -60.35
CA ALA A 1088 -20.41 -19.94 -60.26
C ALA A 1088 -21.39 -20.64 -59.31
N ASP A 1089 -22.00 -19.86 -58.41
CA ASP A 1089 -23.46 -19.85 -58.41
C ASP A 1089 -24.03 -18.48 -58.07
N ALA A 1090 -24.82 -17.97 -59.01
CA ALA A 1090 -25.47 -16.67 -58.95
C ALA A 1090 -26.97 -16.89 -59.08
N SER A 1091 -27.73 -16.66 -58.01
CA SER A 1091 -29.07 -16.08 -58.16
C SER A 1091 -29.59 -15.41 -56.89
N ALA A 1092 -29.70 -14.06 -56.96
CA ALA A 1092 -30.73 -13.17 -56.40
C ALA A 1092 -30.95 -13.15 -54.87
N ALA A 1093 -31.09 -12.04 -54.15
CA ALA A 1093 -31.13 -10.59 -54.37
C ALA A 1093 -30.94 -10.01 -52.95
N GLY A 1094 -30.28 -8.89 -52.66
CA GLY A 1094 -30.11 -7.64 -53.36
C GLY A 1094 -30.04 -6.57 -52.26
N TRP A 1095 -29.24 -5.53 -52.51
CA TRP A 1095 -29.16 -4.25 -51.79
C TRP A 1095 -28.57 -4.32 -50.38
N SER A 1096 -27.72 -3.39 -49.94
CA SER A 1096 -26.97 -2.30 -50.57
C SER A 1096 -26.20 -1.65 -49.43
N THR A 1097 -24.92 -1.32 -49.66
CA THR A 1097 -24.24 -0.11 -49.21
C THR A 1097 -24.61 0.47 -47.84
N ALA A 1098 -23.63 0.60 -46.94
CA ALA A 1098 -22.97 1.88 -46.70
C ALA A 1098 -22.18 1.89 -45.39
N TYR A 1099 -20.94 2.35 -45.51
CA TYR A 1099 -20.20 3.19 -44.56
C TYR A 1099 -19.79 2.54 -43.22
N GLN A 1100 -18.52 2.21 -43.08
CA GLN A 1100 -17.37 3.11 -42.83
C GLN A 1100 -17.19 3.44 -41.34
N HIS A 1101 -15.90 3.37 -40.98
CA HIS A 1101 -15.20 4.11 -39.94
C HIS A 1101 -15.34 3.62 -38.50
N ASP A 1102 -14.22 3.04 -38.06
CA ASP A 1102 -13.27 3.64 -37.12
C ASP A 1102 -13.09 2.91 -35.80
N TRP A 1103 -11.84 2.43 -35.64
CA TRP A 1103 -11.01 2.45 -34.43
C TRP A 1103 -11.36 1.43 -33.36
N MET A 1104 -10.46 0.99 -32.50
CA MET A 1104 -9.00 0.93 -32.40
C MET A 1104 -8.82 0.04 -31.16
N ILE A 1105 -7.90 -0.92 -31.26
CA ILE A 1105 -6.96 -1.31 -30.20
C ILE A 1105 -7.56 -1.68 -28.82
N ALA A 1106 -7.53 -2.97 -28.52
CA ALA A 1106 -6.89 -3.48 -27.30
C ALA A 1106 -6.05 -4.69 -27.70
#